data_AF-W5JRN4-F1
#
_entry.id   AF-W5JRN4-F1
#
_cell.length_a   1.000
_cell.length_b   1.000
_cell.length_c   1.000
_cell.angle_alpha   90.00
_cell.angle_beta   90.00
_cell.angle_gamma   90.00
#
_symmetry.space_group_name_H-M   'P 1'
#
loop_
_entity.id
_entity.type
_entity.pdbx_description
1 polymer ?
#
loop_
_entity_poly.entity_id
_entity_poly.type
_entity_poly.pdbx_seq_one_letter_code
_entity_poly.pdbx_strand_id
1 'polypeptide(L)'
;MGETHDPTSADSYSLTEDEVEPKLKYVRLSNDLKNILSEEAISCIAVHPRFLCLGTHWGRIHMLDHQGNSVHTMVNVKDNVHLLSVNSISVDSKGEHIATCSDDGKVMISGLYSDENNQQLSTGKIVKAVELDPSHYRSGSGRKFIIGDSKLVLYERTFIKGLKSTVLSHSEGQVTAIKWNGQFVAWASTLGIHVYDLNEKCSLGFIQWEEPRGGKLSDYRCNLNWSNPTTLLIGWVDTVRICVIRKRNAVEVSTRNLPAHIVDPMSTFQTDFYICGIAPLESNQLVILGYSKDRDSETNKALRPILCVLQYNASDYIEICTDSLSMRGYEEYKCDDYHLDCLIDENQYFIVSPKDVVVANLYETDDRVQWLIEHGKFEQAMEVITKHGGKYSLITVARLYLDHLLSLQQYDEAAKMCTRVFGTDKQLWEEEVYKFVKVKQLRSVSSYIPVNEANKLNPHVYEMVLYEYLQLDPVGFLRLVKEWPPTLYNTKAVINAINDHFNKKDANLLLEALAILYSHEREYDQALTMYLKLQHKDVFELIATHDLYGMIKDTIVQLIELDSERAISMLLKQKSIPPEEVVRELENDQQYLFRYLDAYDKTNTSGKFHRQLVPLYAHYEPEKLLPFLRRSNNYPIQEAYDICRQRLFYPEMVYLLAKMGSTREALTIILHNLKDVSMAIDFCKEHDDMDLWEDLINESVNKPHVMTKLLDSVAGFINPELLVNRIQPGQEIVGLKSSIIKMLCGYSLQVAIQEGCHDILVSDYFSLHERVVHSQQGALTLSTDHTCGVCRRDLIVKDSNSRTDVIMFNCKHFFHGHCLPDKYNIEFCIRGSTLTHKAGFDGIRMGSWRQIVLVSRSNDPIVGTERAKTLSRSVCCCATAARVREYSRSLPRAFSAAASHKAIMANPSVQIMTQQGPAFDSNCMTLTRFVLQEQKKYKHATGDLSQLLNCIQTAIKAISSAVRKAGIAKLQGISGDTNVQGEQVKKLDVLSNEIFINMLKSSYATCLLVSEENDNVIEIETDKRGKYVVSFDPLDGSSNIDCLVSIGSIFAITKQANESTEPSVADALQPGNKIVAAGYALYGSATMIVISLGNGVHGFMYDPSIGEFVLTDYNMRIPERGNIYSINEGYASTWDESVRNYIQDKKDPAKGKPYGARYVGSMVADVHRTIKYGGIFIYPATAASKNGKLRLLYECNPMAYLMTQAGGKAYAGKNLEILDVVPTSIHQRSPIYLGSKLDVEEAISYIK
;
A
#
# COMPACT_ATOMS: atom_id res chain seq x y z
N MET A 1 20.46 62.98 6.99
CA MET A 1 19.75 63.15 5.70
C MET A 1 19.94 61.82 4.96
N GLY A 2 19.07 60.82 5.02
CA GLY A 2 17.64 60.82 5.27
C GLY A 2 16.86 60.81 3.96
N GLU A 3 17.17 59.90 3.03
CA GLU A 3 16.30 59.60 1.89
C GLU A 3 16.18 58.08 1.71
N THR A 4 14.90 57.68 1.68
CA THR A 4 14.32 56.35 1.60
C THR A 4 14.28 55.88 0.15
N HIS A 5 14.81 54.70 -0.15
CA HIS A 5 14.58 54.04 -1.44
C HIS A 5 13.23 53.32 -1.43
N ASP A 6 12.34 53.81 -2.28
CA ASP A 6 11.01 53.30 -2.61
C ASP A 6 11.12 52.07 -3.55
N PRO A 7 10.60 50.89 -3.21
CA PRO A 7 10.60 49.72 -4.08
C PRO A 7 9.24 49.64 -4.81
N THR A 8 8.99 50.54 -5.75
CA THR A 8 7.81 50.50 -6.63
C THR A 8 8.16 50.81 -8.07
N SER A 9 8.95 49.92 -8.69
CA SER A 9 8.99 49.76 -10.15
C SER A 9 9.01 48.26 -10.47
N ALA A 10 7.89 47.61 -10.18
CA ALA A 10 7.57 46.33 -10.81
C ALA A 10 7.15 46.66 -12.25
N ASP A 11 8.09 46.51 -13.18
CA ASP A 11 7.78 46.51 -14.61
C ASP A 11 6.75 45.41 -14.87
N SER A 12 5.58 45.84 -15.33
CA SER A 12 4.49 44.99 -15.76
C SER A 12 4.93 44.21 -16.99
N TYR A 13 5.34 42.96 -16.80
CA TYR A 13 5.50 42.02 -17.91
C TYR A 13 4.12 41.74 -18.50
N SER A 14 3.92 42.21 -19.73
CA SER A 14 2.78 41.90 -20.58
C SER A 14 2.79 40.42 -20.93
N LEU A 15 1.78 39.69 -20.45
CA LEU A 15 1.46 38.30 -20.81
C LEU A 15 0.98 38.23 -22.27
N THR A 16 1.88 38.25 -23.25
CA THR A 16 1.56 37.95 -24.67
C THR A 16 2.77 37.45 -25.47
N GLU A 17 3.54 36.51 -24.95
CA GLU A 17 4.32 35.60 -25.80
C GLU A 17 3.85 34.18 -25.46
N ASP A 18 3.52 33.39 -26.48
CA ASP A 18 3.16 31.99 -26.31
C ASP A 18 4.32 31.29 -25.58
N GLU A 19 4.19 31.05 -24.27
CA GLU A 19 5.27 30.48 -23.46
C GLU A 19 5.55 29.04 -23.93
N VAL A 20 6.56 28.92 -24.79
CA VAL A 20 7.05 27.65 -25.32
C VAL A 20 7.81 26.93 -24.22
N GLU A 21 7.52 25.65 -24.04
CA GLU A 21 8.22 24.77 -23.11
C GLU A 21 9.74 24.76 -23.41
N PRO A 22 10.60 25.13 -22.45
CA PRO A 22 12.04 25.20 -22.69
C PRO A 22 12.67 23.82 -22.93
N LYS A 23 13.77 23.77 -23.69
CA LYS A 23 14.49 22.52 -24.03
C LYS A 23 15.82 22.34 -23.31
N LEU A 24 16.39 23.42 -22.80
CA LEU A 24 17.59 23.44 -21.99
C LEU A 24 17.32 24.22 -20.70
N LYS A 25 17.94 23.80 -19.61
CA LYS A 25 17.98 24.52 -18.33
C LYS A 25 19.38 25.04 -18.07
N TYR A 26 19.47 26.28 -17.59
CA TYR A 26 20.74 26.98 -17.39
C TYR A 26 21.02 27.22 -15.91
N VAL A 27 22.21 26.86 -15.47
CA VAL A 27 22.68 27.09 -14.10
C VAL A 27 24.02 27.80 -14.16
N ARG A 28 24.09 29.03 -13.65
CA ARG A 28 25.35 29.75 -13.51
C ARG A 28 26.15 29.17 -12.34
N LEU A 29 27.39 28.75 -12.58
CA LEU A 29 28.27 28.30 -11.50
C LEU A 29 28.63 29.48 -10.59
N SER A 30 28.66 29.21 -9.28
CA SER A 30 28.88 30.24 -8.27
C SER A 30 29.91 29.76 -7.24
N ASN A 31 29.73 30.06 -5.96
CA ASN A 31 30.69 29.76 -4.89
C ASN A 31 32.07 30.42 -5.13
N ASP A 32 33.17 29.71 -4.88
CA ASP A 32 34.53 30.24 -4.96
C ASP A 32 34.87 30.78 -6.35
N LEU A 33 34.32 30.19 -7.41
CA LEU A 33 34.48 30.65 -8.78
C LEU A 33 34.08 32.12 -8.94
N LYS A 34 33.06 32.61 -8.22
CA LYS A 34 32.65 34.01 -8.28
C LYS A 34 33.79 34.96 -7.85
N ASN A 35 34.54 34.56 -6.82
CA ASN A 35 35.68 35.34 -6.32
C ASN A 35 36.84 35.27 -7.32
N ILE A 36 37.13 34.09 -7.85
CA ILE A 36 38.16 33.90 -8.89
C ILE A 36 37.87 34.78 -10.12
N LEU A 37 36.63 34.77 -10.60
CA LEU A 37 36.19 35.58 -11.74
C LEU A 37 36.22 37.09 -11.46
N SER A 38 36.18 37.52 -10.21
CA SER A 38 36.29 38.95 -9.88
C SER A 38 37.72 39.47 -10.09
N GLU A 39 38.73 38.64 -9.82
CA GLU A 39 40.14 39.00 -9.90
C GLU A 39 40.79 38.59 -11.22
N GLU A 40 40.36 37.47 -11.80
CA GLU A 40 41.00 36.83 -12.95
C GLU A 40 40.04 36.67 -14.13
N ALA A 41 40.59 36.40 -15.32
CA ALA A 41 39.82 36.13 -16.53
C ALA A 41 40.19 34.75 -17.08
N ILE A 42 39.17 33.91 -17.30
CA ILE A 42 39.35 32.54 -17.82
C ILE A 42 39.77 32.60 -19.29
N SER A 43 40.76 31.80 -19.66
CA SER A 43 41.28 31.67 -21.03
C SER A 43 41.06 30.29 -21.65
N CYS A 44 40.85 29.25 -20.85
CA CYS A 44 40.52 27.90 -21.31
C CYS A 44 39.92 27.06 -20.18
N ILE A 45 39.23 25.97 -20.55
CA ILE A 45 38.63 25.00 -19.63
C ILE A 45 38.97 23.57 -20.07
N ALA A 46 39.06 22.65 -19.12
CA ALA A 46 38.89 21.22 -19.32
C ALA A 46 37.91 20.66 -18.29
N VAL A 47 36.87 19.98 -18.76
CA VAL A 47 35.85 19.34 -17.94
C VAL A 47 36.16 17.86 -17.78
N HIS A 48 36.14 17.36 -16.55
CA HIS A 48 36.32 15.94 -16.24
C HIS A 48 35.25 15.50 -15.24
N PRO A 49 34.73 14.25 -15.26
CA PRO A 49 33.68 13.78 -14.34
C PRO A 49 33.97 13.91 -12.83
N ARG A 50 35.18 14.35 -12.45
CA ARG A 50 35.59 14.55 -11.05
C ARG A 50 35.80 16.02 -10.69
N PHE A 51 36.04 16.90 -11.65
CA PHE A 51 36.42 18.29 -11.42
C PHE A 51 36.39 19.11 -12.72
N LEU A 52 36.35 20.43 -12.56
CA LEU A 52 36.60 21.41 -13.60
C LEU A 52 38.03 21.95 -13.46
N CYS A 53 38.74 22.11 -14.57
CA CYS A 53 40.06 22.73 -14.59
C CYS A 53 40.01 23.99 -15.44
N LEU A 54 40.28 25.16 -14.85
CA LEU A 54 40.25 26.45 -15.51
C LEU A 54 41.66 27.01 -15.64
N GLY A 55 42.03 27.44 -16.84
CA GLY A 55 43.24 28.23 -17.09
C GLY A 55 42.89 29.70 -17.24
N THR A 56 43.80 30.59 -16.83
CA THR A 56 43.56 32.03 -16.88
C THR A 56 44.56 32.77 -17.76
N HIS A 57 44.17 33.98 -18.17
CA HIS A 57 45.04 34.87 -18.95
C HIS A 57 46.33 35.27 -18.23
N TRP A 58 46.38 35.11 -16.90
CA TRP A 58 47.56 35.38 -16.08
C TRP A 58 48.38 34.13 -15.74
N GLY A 59 48.09 33.00 -16.38
CA GLY A 59 48.92 31.80 -16.25
C GLY A 59 48.63 30.93 -15.03
N ARG A 60 47.50 31.17 -14.33
CA ARG A 60 47.05 30.35 -13.20
C ARG A 60 46.15 29.21 -13.67
N ILE A 61 46.16 28.13 -12.89
CA ILE A 61 45.31 26.97 -13.07
C ILE A 61 44.47 26.81 -11.81
N HIS A 62 43.14 26.79 -11.96
CA HIS A 62 42.19 26.59 -10.87
C HIS A 62 41.48 25.26 -11.04
N MET A 63 41.53 24.44 -10.00
CA MET A 63 40.79 23.18 -9.92
C MET A 63 39.53 23.39 -9.08
N LEU A 64 38.36 23.12 -9.65
CA LEU A 64 37.06 23.30 -9.03
C LEU A 64 36.23 22.01 -9.07
N ASP A 65 35.25 21.87 -8.19
CA ASP A 65 34.19 20.89 -8.38
C ASP A 65 33.12 21.41 -9.38
N HIS A 66 32.16 20.56 -9.75
CA HIS A 66 31.08 20.94 -10.68
C HIS A 66 30.09 21.96 -10.10
N GLN A 67 30.23 22.35 -8.82
CA GLN A 67 29.44 23.42 -8.20
C GLN A 67 30.20 24.75 -8.14
N GLY A 68 31.49 24.77 -8.53
CA GLY A 68 32.35 25.94 -8.53
C GLY A 68 33.13 26.16 -7.22
N ASN A 69 33.22 25.16 -6.33
CA ASN A 69 34.08 25.23 -5.14
C ASN A 69 35.52 24.83 -5.47
N SER A 70 36.49 25.45 -4.80
CA SER A 70 37.91 25.14 -5.00
C SER A 70 38.28 23.78 -4.44
N VAL A 71 38.92 22.95 -5.25
CA VAL A 71 39.43 21.63 -4.85
C VAL A 71 40.91 21.74 -4.52
N HIS A 72 41.30 21.47 -3.28
CA HIS A 72 42.71 21.45 -2.89
C HIS A 72 43.46 20.30 -3.59
N THR A 73 44.27 20.64 -4.59
CA THR A 73 45.17 19.72 -5.28
C THR A 73 46.60 20.28 -5.26
N MET A 74 47.61 19.44 -5.51
CA MET A 74 49.02 19.88 -5.54
C MET A 74 49.29 20.98 -6.59
N VAL A 75 48.47 21.04 -7.64
CA VAL A 75 48.54 22.07 -8.68
C VAL A 75 48.14 23.46 -8.15
N ASN A 76 47.21 23.53 -7.19
CA ASN A 76 46.78 24.79 -6.56
C ASN A 76 47.78 25.32 -5.51
N VAL A 77 48.81 24.56 -5.15
CA VAL A 77 49.75 24.91 -4.06
C VAL A 77 51.02 25.63 -4.58
N LYS A 78 51.31 25.57 -5.88
CA LYS A 78 52.44 26.28 -6.50
C LYS A 78 51.95 27.60 -7.09
N ASP A 79 52.40 28.73 -6.55
CA ASP A 79 52.13 30.07 -7.11
C ASP A 79 52.55 30.13 -8.60
N ASN A 80 51.60 30.55 -9.45
CA ASN A 80 51.75 30.78 -10.90
C ASN A 80 52.48 29.67 -11.68
N VAL A 81 51.69 28.74 -12.21
CA VAL A 81 52.12 27.63 -13.07
C VAL A 81 52.77 28.18 -14.37
N HIS A 82 52.14 29.14 -15.05
CA HIS A 82 52.66 29.80 -16.26
C HIS A 82 52.88 31.31 -16.07
N LEU A 83 53.71 31.93 -16.91
CA LEU A 83 53.95 33.39 -16.87
C LEU A 83 52.97 34.20 -17.73
N LEU A 84 52.34 33.55 -18.72
CA LEU A 84 51.41 34.15 -19.67
C LEU A 84 50.15 33.28 -19.76
N SER A 85 49.17 33.74 -20.55
CA SER A 85 47.89 33.08 -20.77
C SER A 85 48.03 31.58 -21.00
N VAL A 86 47.23 30.79 -20.27
CA VAL A 86 47.11 29.35 -20.51
C VAL A 86 46.26 29.15 -21.76
N ASN A 87 46.78 28.45 -22.75
CA ASN A 87 46.11 28.27 -24.05
C ASN A 87 45.25 27.00 -24.09
N SER A 88 45.75 25.91 -23.49
CA SER A 88 45.10 24.60 -23.55
C SER A 88 45.38 23.81 -22.28
N ILE A 89 44.38 23.05 -21.85
CA ILE A 89 44.46 22.09 -20.76
C ILE A 89 43.95 20.75 -21.28
N SER A 90 44.65 19.68 -20.96
CA SER A 90 44.26 18.31 -21.30
C SER A 90 44.36 17.43 -20.07
N VAL A 91 43.42 16.50 -19.91
CA VAL A 91 43.27 15.65 -18.72
C VAL A 91 43.20 14.20 -19.18
N ASP A 92 43.89 13.30 -18.48
CA ASP A 92 43.77 11.87 -18.79
C ASP A 92 42.40 11.29 -18.37
N SER A 93 42.01 10.13 -18.90
CA SER A 93 40.68 9.54 -18.67
C SER A 93 40.32 9.16 -17.23
N LYS A 94 41.30 9.11 -16.31
CA LYS A 94 41.08 8.89 -14.87
C LYS A 94 41.22 10.17 -14.04
N GLY A 95 41.63 11.27 -14.66
CA GLY A 95 41.88 12.53 -13.99
C GLY A 95 42.98 12.41 -12.94
N GLU A 96 44.08 11.74 -13.28
CA GLU A 96 45.26 11.64 -12.41
C GLU A 96 46.33 12.66 -12.75
N HIS A 97 46.45 13.01 -14.03
CA HIS A 97 47.43 13.93 -14.58
C HIS A 97 46.73 14.95 -15.49
N ILE A 98 47.30 16.15 -15.51
CA ILE A 98 46.91 17.24 -16.40
C ILE A 98 48.11 17.70 -17.22
N ALA A 99 47.86 18.15 -18.43
CA ALA A 99 48.82 18.84 -19.27
C ALA A 99 48.34 20.27 -19.52
N THR A 100 49.24 21.23 -19.45
CA THR A 100 48.94 22.64 -19.67
C THR A 100 50.00 23.27 -20.56
N CYS A 101 49.61 24.18 -21.44
CA CYS A 101 50.55 24.95 -22.26
C CYS A 101 50.20 26.45 -22.29
N SER A 102 51.21 27.29 -22.51
CA SER A 102 51.09 28.74 -22.43
C SER A 102 51.84 29.45 -23.56
N ASP A 103 51.52 30.72 -23.74
CA ASP A 103 52.24 31.65 -24.61
C ASP A 103 53.68 31.92 -24.17
N ASP A 104 54.05 31.55 -22.94
CA ASP A 104 55.45 31.58 -22.49
C ASP A 104 56.32 30.46 -23.09
N GLY A 105 55.70 29.59 -23.90
CA GLY A 105 56.34 28.48 -24.61
C GLY A 105 56.67 27.27 -23.74
N LYS A 106 56.11 27.21 -22.54
CA LYS A 106 56.21 26.06 -21.64
C LYS A 106 55.04 25.11 -21.80
N VAL A 107 55.35 23.83 -21.62
CA VAL A 107 54.36 22.76 -21.46
C VAL A 107 54.66 22.05 -20.15
N MET A 108 53.63 21.87 -19.34
CA MET A 108 53.75 21.22 -18.04
C MET A 108 52.77 20.09 -17.89
N ILE A 109 53.31 18.93 -17.52
CA ILE A 109 52.56 17.72 -17.18
C ILE A 109 52.65 17.57 -15.66
N SER A 110 51.50 17.59 -14.99
CA SER A 110 51.41 17.57 -13.53
C SER A 110 50.46 16.50 -13.05
N GLY A 111 50.91 15.66 -12.12
CA GLY A 111 50.04 14.75 -11.37
C GLY A 111 49.26 15.51 -10.30
N LEU A 112 47.98 15.20 -10.15
CA LEU A 112 47.09 15.87 -9.20
C LEU A 112 47.30 15.41 -7.76
N TYR A 113 47.72 14.15 -7.58
CA TYR A 113 47.88 13.49 -6.28
C TYR A 113 49.34 13.18 -5.92
N SER A 114 50.26 13.30 -6.88
CA SER A 114 51.68 13.00 -6.71
C SER A 114 52.52 13.83 -7.67
N ASP A 115 53.64 14.36 -7.19
CA ASP A 115 54.65 15.03 -8.02
C ASP A 115 55.56 14.03 -8.77
N GLU A 116 55.39 12.72 -8.50
CA GLU A 116 56.13 11.69 -9.20
C GLU A 116 55.80 11.72 -10.69
N ASN A 117 56.83 11.94 -11.51
CA ASN A 117 56.77 11.96 -12.98
C ASN A 117 56.19 13.22 -13.60
N ASN A 118 56.07 14.32 -12.83
CA ASN A 118 55.84 15.64 -13.40
C ASN A 118 56.93 16.00 -14.40
N GLN A 119 56.55 16.72 -15.45
CA GLN A 119 57.46 17.12 -16.53
C GLN A 119 57.24 18.57 -16.88
N GLN A 120 58.35 19.27 -17.14
CA GLN A 120 58.33 20.64 -17.63
C GLN A 120 59.21 20.70 -18.87
N LEU A 121 58.63 21.17 -19.97
CA LEU A 121 59.32 21.34 -21.25
C LEU A 121 59.25 22.81 -21.65
N SER A 122 60.38 23.36 -22.10
CA SER A 122 60.44 24.69 -22.72
C SER A 122 60.75 24.51 -24.20
N THR A 123 59.83 24.92 -25.06
CA THR A 123 59.97 24.74 -26.51
C THR A 123 60.65 25.92 -27.20
N GLY A 124 60.71 27.08 -26.53
CA GLY A 124 61.22 28.33 -27.09
C GLY A 124 60.28 28.97 -28.13
N LYS A 125 59.10 28.40 -28.34
CA LYS A 125 58.05 28.90 -29.24
C LYS A 125 56.72 28.89 -28.51
N ILE A 126 55.77 29.70 -28.99
CA ILE A 126 54.41 29.71 -28.46
C ILE A 126 53.73 28.37 -28.72
N VAL A 127 53.19 27.75 -27.67
CA VAL A 127 52.46 26.49 -27.74
C VAL A 127 50.99 26.74 -27.47
N LYS A 128 50.16 26.57 -28.51
CA LYS A 128 48.70 26.79 -28.42
C LYS A 128 47.93 25.54 -28.02
N ALA A 129 48.44 24.34 -28.32
CA ALA A 129 47.75 23.09 -28.04
C ALA A 129 48.68 22.02 -27.45
N VAL A 130 48.16 21.31 -26.45
CA VAL A 130 48.78 20.13 -25.83
C VAL A 130 47.68 19.11 -25.55
N GLU A 131 47.97 17.83 -25.74
CA GLU A 131 47.01 16.75 -25.49
C GLU A 131 47.70 15.53 -24.86
N LEU A 132 47.11 15.00 -23.78
CA LEU A 132 47.56 13.76 -23.13
C LEU A 132 47.05 12.53 -23.87
N ASP A 133 47.82 11.44 -23.83
CA ASP A 133 47.26 10.12 -24.13
C ASP A 133 46.12 9.83 -23.14
N PRO A 134 44.92 9.42 -23.58
CA PRO A 134 43.83 9.06 -22.66
C PRO A 134 44.25 8.02 -21.61
N SER A 135 45.22 7.16 -21.92
CA SER A 135 45.81 6.16 -21.04
C SER A 135 47.12 6.61 -20.35
N HIS A 136 47.40 7.92 -20.27
CA HIS A 136 48.63 8.47 -19.67
C HIS A 136 48.86 7.97 -18.24
N TYR A 137 47.79 7.84 -17.45
CA TYR A 137 47.81 7.33 -16.08
C TYR A 137 48.38 5.91 -15.94
N ARG A 138 48.25 5.05 -16.97
CA ARG A 138 48.64 3.64 -16.88
C ARG A 138 50.17 3.48 -16.82
N SER A 139 50.64 2.76 -15.81
CA SER A 139 52.03 2.29 -15.73
C SER A 139 52.39 1.46 -16.98
N GLY A 140 53.45 1.86 -17.70
CA GLY A 140 53.89 1.20 -18.93
C GLY A 140 53.33 1.76 -20.23
N SER A 141 52.42 2.75 -20.20
CA SER A 141 51.89 3.43 -21.41
C SER A 141 52.92 4.27 -22.17
N GLY A 142 54.14 4.40 -21.63
CA GLY A 142 55.12 5.38 -22.08
C GLY A 142 54.76 6.82 -21.67
N ARG A 143 53.68 7.06 -20.90
CA ARG A 143 53.24 8.39 -20.45
C ARG A 143 53.28 9.41 -21.58
N LYS A 144 52.64 9.04 -22.68
CA LYS A 144 52.69 9.79 -23.94
C LYS A 144 51.87 11.07 -23.86
N PHE A 145 52.30 12.08 -24.61
CA PHE A 145 51.56 13.33 -24.84
C PHE A 145 52.03 13.97 -26.14
N ILE A 146 51.20 14.84 -26.72
CA ILE A 146 51.48 15.51 -27.99
C ILE A 146 51.49 17.02 -27.77
N ILE A 147 52.45 17.67 -28.41
CA ILE A 147 52.57 19.14 -28.46
C ILE A 147 52.45 19.59 -29.91
N GLY A 148 51.68 20.66 -30.12
CA GLY A 148 51.57 21.36 -31.39
C GLY A 148 52.29 22.70 -31.35
N ASP A 149 53.31 22.86 -32.20
CA ASP A 149 53.92 24.16 -32.50
C ASP A 149 53.90 24.40 -34.03
N SER A 150 55.05 24.67 -34.66
CA SER A 150 55.25 24.50 -36.11
C SER A 150 55.23 23.05 -36.61
N LYS A 151 55.23 22.08 -35.69
CA LYS A 151 55.23 20.63 -35.94
C LYS A 151 54.33 19.96 -34.92
N LEU A 152 53.84 18.78 -35.26
CA LEU A 152 53.16 17.90 -34.31
C LEU A 152 54.18 16.90 -33.76
N VAL A 153 54.48 16.97 -32.46
CA VAL A 153 55.53 16.16 -31.83
C VAL A 153 54.93 15.30 -30.72
N LEU A 154 55.10 13.98 -30.85
CA LEU A 154 54.77 13.00 -29.83
C LEU A 154 55.96 12.82 -28.89
N TYR A 155 55.71 12.97 -27.60
CA TYR A 155 56.67 12.71 -26.55
C TYR A 155 56.32 11.42 -25.83
N GLU A 156 57.30 10.55 -25.63
CA GLU A 156 57.18 9.30 -24.91
C GLU A 156 58.32 9.14 -23.90
N ARG A 157 58.00 8.65 -22.71
CA ARG A 157 58.97 8.39 -21.66
C ARG A 157 59.70 7.08 -21.92
N THR A 158 61.02 7.15 -21.94
CA THR A 158 61.91 6.00 -22.09
C THR A 158 62.18 5.32 -20.74
N PHE A 159 62.69 4.09 -20.78
CA PHE A 159 63.05 3.31 -19.59
C PHE A 159 64.10 4.03 -18.70
N ILE A 160 64.94 4.89 -19.28
CA ILE A 160 65.99 5.66 -18.58
C ILE A 160 65.49 7.09 -18.30
N LYS A 161 64.33 7.27 -17.64
CA LYS A 161 63.74 8.58 -17.20
C LYS A 161 63.71 9.75 -18.21
N GLY A 162 64.17 9.59 -19.45
CA GLY A 162 64.31 10.63 -20.46
C GLY A 162 63.13 10.63 -21.41
N LEU A 163 62.90 11.77 -22.04
CA LEU A 163 61.85 11.97 -23.04
C LEU A 163 62.39 11.71 -24.44
N LYS A 164 61.77 10.78 -25.15
CA LYS A 164 61.97 10.60 -26.59
C LYS A 164 60.92 11.41 -27.33
N SER A 165 61.36 12.27 -28.24
CA SER A 165 60.50 13.06 -29.12
C SER A 165 60.45 12.44 -30.52
N THR A 166 59.25 12.31 -31.07
CA THR A 166 58.99 11.82 -32.42
C THR A 166 58.15 12.84 -33.16
N VAL A 167 58.67 13.42 -34.24
CA VAL A 167 57.89 14.33 -35.10
C VAL A 167 56.91 13.49 -35.92
N LEU A 168 55.61 13.67 -35.67
CA LEU A 168 54.54 12.97 -36.39
C LEU A 168 54.27 13.62 -37.75
N SER A 169 54.25 14.96 -37.79
CA SER A 169 54.05 15.72 -39.02
C SER A 169 54.68 17.11 -38.92
N HIS A 170 55.10 17.65 -40.06
CA HIS A 170 55.42 19.08 -40.20
C HIS A 170 54.11 19.80 -40.55
N SER A 171 53.74 20.80 -39.75
CA SER A 171 52.48 21.53 -39.94
C SER A 171 52.68 22.72 -40.87
N GLU A 172 51.74 22.94 -41.77
CA GLU A 172 51.67 24.17 -42.59
C GLU A 172 51.09 25.28 -41.70
N GLY A 173 51.98 25.93 -40.93
CA GLY A 173 51.64 26.94 -39.94
C GLY A 173 51.52 26.42 -38.51
N GLN A 174 51.11 27.29 -37.58
CA GLN A 174 50.99 26.96 -36.17
C GLN A 174 49.82 26.00 -35.92
N VAL A 175 50.07 24.96 -35.11
CA VAL A 175 49.01 24.05 -34.63
C VAL A 175 48.23 24.75 -33.52
N THR A 176 46.92 24.94 -33.73
CA THR A 176 46.06 25.73 -32.84
C THR A 176 45.17 24.89 -31.95
N ALA A 177 44.82 23.66 -32.37
CA ALA A 177 44.00 22.73 -31.59
C ALA A 177 44.44 21.28 -31.86
N ILE A 178 44.37 20.43 -30.84
CA ILE A 178 44.66 18.99 -30.91
C ILE A 178 43.60 18.26 -30.10
N LYS A 179 43.09 17.14 -30.60
CA LYS A 179 42.28 16.18 -29.83
C LYS A 179 42.71 14.76 -30.10
N TRP A 180 42.95 14.01 -29.02
CA TRP A 180 43.40 12.62 -29.08
C TRP A 180 42.29 11.69 -28.62
N ASN A 181 41.88 10.76 -29.49
CA ASN A 181 40.94 9.71 -29.15
C ASN A 181 41.45 8.32 -29.58
N GLY A 182 41.84 7.49 -28.60
CA GLY A 182 42.34 6.14 -28.85
C GLY A 182 43.59 6.12 -29.73
N GLN A 183 43.47 5.57 -30.94
CA GLN A 183 44.57 5.51 -31.92
C GLN A 183 44.65 6.73 -32.84
N PHE A 184 43.61 7.57 -32.86
CA PHE A 184 43.51 8.68 -33.79
C PHE A 184 43.81 10.01 -33.10
N VAL A 185 44.50 10.87 -33.83
CA VAL A 185 44.79 12.25 -33.41
C VAL A 185 44.35 13.18 -34.53
N ALA A 186 43.51 14.15 -34.18
CA ALA A 186 43.12 15.23 -35.07
C ALA A 186 43.74 16.54 -34.59
N TRP A 187 44.22 17.37 -35.52
CA TRP A 187 44.71 18.71 -35.19
C TRP A 187 44.40 19.71 -36.30
N ALA A 188 44.27 20.98 -35.89
CA ALA A 188 44.06 22.10 -36.79
C ALA A 188 45.39 22.83 -37.06
N SER A 189 45.68 23.08 -38.34
CA SER A 189 46.76 23.94 -38.83
C SER A 189 46.18 25.24 -39.41
N THR A 190 47.02 26.10 -40.00
CA THR A 190 46.52 27.34 -40.61
C THR A 190 45.72 27.13 -41.91
N LEU A 191 45.75 25.91 -42.48
CA LEU A 191 45.13 25.60 -43.76
C LEU A 191 43.96 24.59 -43.67
N GLY A 192 43.84 23.87 -42.55
CA GLY A 192 42.85 22.80 -42.45
C GLY A 192 43.06 21.88 -41.25
N ILE A 193 42.30 20.79 -41.24
CA ILE A 193 42.37 19.75 -40.21
C ILE A 193 43.08 18.53 -40.77
N HIS A 194 44.00 17.98 -39.99
CA HIS A 194 44.67 16.72 -40.30
C HIS A 194 44.20 15.63 -39.33
N VAL A 195 44.17 14.39 -39.81
CA VAL A 195 43.91 13.21 -38.99
C VAL A 195 45.03 12.20 -39.19
N TYR A 196 45.58 11.70 -38.09
CA TYR A 196 46.71 10.77 -38.09
C TYR A 196 46.40 9.52 -37.27
N ASP A 197 46.80 8.37 -37.80
CA ASP A 197 46.72 7.07 -37.13
C ASP A 197 48.06 6.77 -36.46
N LEU A 198 48.07 6.74 -35.12
CA LEU A 198 49.28 6.48 -34.34
C LEU A 198 49.75 5.03 -34.43
N ASN A 199 48.84 4.08 -34.72
CA ASN A 199 49.18 2.67 -34.84
C ASN A 199 49.83 2.39 -36.20
N GLU A 200 49.26 2.90 -37.29
CA GLU A 200 49.81 2.77 -38.63
C GLU A 200 50.93 3.78 -38.93
N LYS A 201 51.08 4.80 -38.08
CA LYS A 201 52.04 5.91 -38.23
C LYS A 201 51.92 6.60 -39.59
N CYS A 202 50.70 6.93 -39.98
CA CYS A 202 50.42 7.63 -41.24
C CYS A 202 49.29 8.64 -41.11
N SER A 203 49.26 9.60 -42.04
CA SER A 203 48.17 10.56 -42.18
C SER A 203 46.99 9.90 -42.92
N LEU A 204 45.79 9.99 -42.35
CA LEU A 204 44.57 9.42 -42.93
C LEU A 204 43.89 10.37 -43.92
N GLY A 205 44.03 11.68 -43.72
CA GLY A 205 43.47 12.70 -44.59
C GLY A 205 43.84 14.12 -44.17
N PHE A 206 43.80 15.05 -45.13
CA PHE A 206 43.85 16.49 -44.90
C PHE A 206 42.52 17.09 -45.37
N ILE A 207 41.82 17.71 -44.43
CA ILE A 207 40.53 18.37 -44.65
C ILE A 207 40.84 19.86 -44.81
N GLN A 208 40.99 20.30 -46.06
CA GLN A 208 41.20 21.71 -46.36
C GLN A 208 39.97 22.53 -45.95
N TRP A 209 40.22 23.71 -45.37
CA TRP A 209 39.18 24.66 -44.99
C TRP A 209 39.25 25.90 -45.87
N GLU A 210 38.09 26.45 -46.22
CA GLU A 210 38.01 27.66 -47.04
C GLU A 210 38.22 28.89 -46.15
N GLU A 211 38.95 29.89 -46.64
CA GLU A 211 39.13 31.15 -45.92
C GLU A 211 37.82 31.95 -45.86
N PRO A 212 37.49 32.55 -44.71
CA PRO A 212 36.28 33.34 -44.58
C PRO A 212 36.35 34.67 -45.35
N ARG A 213 35.20 35.16 -45.79
CA ARG A 213 35.10 36.44 -46.50
C ARG A 213 35.47 37.60 -45.56
N GLY A 214 36.67 38.16 -45.73
CA GLY A 214 37.12 39.35 -45.00
C GLY A 214 38.00 39.11 -43.77
N GLY A 215 38.49 37.88 -43.54
CA GLY A 215 39.39 37.55 -42.43
C GLY A 215 40.26 36.34 -42.75
N LYS A 216 41.16 35.97 -41.82
CA LYS A 216 41.98 34.75 -41.94
C LYS A 216 41.43 33.65 -41.05
N LEU A 217 41.69 32.39 -41.40
CA LEU A 217 41.37 31.23 -40.55
C LEU A 217 42.04 31.32 -39.17
N SER A 218 43.20 31.96 -39.08
CA SER A 218 43.92 32.19 -37.82
C SER A 218 43.19 33.10 -36.83
N ASP A 219 42.17 33.84 -37.29
CA ASP A 219 41.43 34.80 -36.47
C ASP A 219 40.29 34.11 -35.69
N TYR A 220 40.08 32.81 -35.91
CA TYR A 220 39.03 32.00 -35.28
C TYR A 220 39.61 30.69 -34.75
N ARG A 221 39.27 30.32 -33.52
CA ARG A 221 39.63 29.03 -32.94
C ARG A 221 38.89 27.89 -33.66
N CYS A 222 39.62 26.84 -34.03
CA CYS A 222 39.03 25.59 -34.49
C CYS A 222 38.56 24.76 -33.28
N ASN A 223 37.29 24.38 -33.26
CA ASN A 223 36.70 23.55 -32.21
C ASN A 223 36.63 22.10 -32.67
N LEU A 224 37.42 21.24 -32.04
CA LEU A 224 37.50 19.81 -32.32
C LEU A 224 36.90 19.03 -31.15
N ASN A 225 36.03 18.07 -31.46
CA ASN A 225 35.49 17.15 -30.47
C ASN A 225 35.24 15.76 -31.08
N TRP A 226 35.27 14.71 -30.27
CA TRP A 226 34.96 13.36 -30.71
C TRP A 226 33.59 12.95 -30.16
N SER A 227 32.65 12.56 -31.02
CA SER A 227 31.36 12.04 -30.54
C SER A 227 31.43 10.56 -30.16
N ASN A 228 32.35 9.82 -30.77
CA ASN A 228 32.63 8.41 -30.49
C ASN A 228 34.05 8.07 -31.00
N PRO A 229 34.55 6.82 -30.84
CA PRO A 229 35.91 6.42 -31.24
C PRO A 229 36.29 6.68 -32.70
N THR A 230 35.32 6.88 -33.60
CA THR A 230 35.58 7.03 -35.04
C THR A 230 34.98 8.30 -35.64
N THR A 231 34.20 9.08 -34.90
CA THR A 231 33.48 10.24 -35.45
C THR A 231 34.03 11.53 -34.87
N LEU A 232 34.61 12.35 -35.74
CA LEU A 232 35.20 13.64 -35.45
C LEU A 232 34.20 14.75 -35.79
N LEU A 233 33.93 15.61 -34.82
CA LEU A 233 33.15 16.83 -34.94
C LEU A 233 34.10 18.02 -35.10
N ILE A 234 33.85 18.83 -36.12
CA ILE A 234 34.66 20.00 -36.45
C ILE A 234 33.72 21.19 -36.58
N GLY A 235 33.90 22.19 -35.73
CA GLY A 235 33.27 23.50 -35.87
C GLY A 235 34.35 24.56 -36.04
N TRP A 236 34.39 25.22 -37.19
CA TRP A 236 35.39 26.25 -37.44
C TRP A 236 34.85 27.38 -38.31
N VAL A 237 35.07 28.61 -37.84
CA VAL A 237 34.45 29.83 -38.36
C VAL A 237 32.93 29.69 -38.29
N ASP A 238 32.23 29.47 -39.40
CA ASP A 238 30.78 29.32 -39.48
C ASP A 238 30.40 28.01 -40.17
N THR A 239 31.32 27.05 -40.23
CA THR A 239 31.10 25.77 -40.91
C THR A 239 31.24 24.62 -39.91
N VAL A 240 30.25 23.72 -39.92
CA VAL A 240 30.29 22.45 -39.20
C VAL A 240 30.60 21.35 -40.20
N ARG A 241 31.56 20.49 -39.86
CA ARG A 241 31.91 19.30 -40.64
C ARG A 241 32.03 18.09 -39.72
N ILE A 242 31.32 17.03 -40.06
CA ILE A 242 31.29 15.78 -39.31
C ILE A 242 31.96 14.72 -40.16
N CYS A 243 33.02 14.13 -39.63
CA CYS A 243 33.84 13.16 -40.34
C CYS A 243 33.82 11.81 -39.64
N VAL A 244 33.55 10.75 -40.38
CA VAL A 244 33.61 9.37 -39.88
C VAL A 244 34.88 8.71 -40.40
N ILE A 245 35.67 8.16 -39.49
CA ILE A 245 36.83 7.33 -39.77
C ILE A 245 36.35 5.91 -39.94
N ARG A 246 36.39 5.40 -41.18
CA ARG A 246 36.02 4.01 -41.49
C ARG A 246 37.21 3.25 -42.03
N LYS A 247 37.14 1.92 -41.91
CA LYS A 247 38.10 1.02 -42.56
C LYS A 247 37.81 0.98 -44.06
N ARG A 248 38.86 1.01 -44.88
CA ARG A 248 38.77 0.83 -46.33
C ARG A 248 38.37 -0.61 -46.67
N ASN A 249 37.56 -0.76 -47.71
CA ASN A 249 37.14 -2.08 -48.20
C ASN A 249 38.30 -2.77 -48.94
N ALA A 250 38.29 -4.11 -49.01
CA ALA A 250 39.38 -4.89 -49.61
C ALA A 250 39.71 -4.52 -51.08
N VAL A 251 38.74 -3.96 -51.81
CA VAL A 251 38.91 -3.44 -53.18
C VAL A 251 39.59 -2.07 -53.22
N GLU A 252 39.36 -1.21 -52.23
CA GLU A 252 40.01 0.11 -52.11
C GLU A 252 41.47 -0.01 -51.68
N VAL A 253 41.78 -1.02 -50.85
CA VAL A 253 43.15 -1.29 -50.37
C VAL A 253 44.02 -1.92 -51.46
N SER A 254 43.44 -2.66 -52.40
CA SER A 254 44.20 -3.33 -53.48
C SER A 254 44.68 -2.38 -54.59
N THR A 255 44.18 -1.14 -54.63
CA THR A 255 44.41 -0.20 -55.74
C THR A 255 45.54 0.82 -55.55
N ARG A 256 46.25 0.83 -54.41
CA ARG A 256 47.54 1.52 -54.14
C ARG A 256 47.92 1.25 -52.68
N ASN A 257 49.20 1.46 -52.29
CA ASN A 257 49.68 1.42 -50.89
C ASN A 257 49.02 2.52 -50.02
N LEU A 258 47.72 2.38 -49.76
CA LEU A 258 46.88 3.32 -49.05
C LEU A 258 46.66 2.85 -47.60
N PRO A 259 46.55 3.76 -46.62
CA PRO A 259 46.24 3.43 -45.21
C PRO A 259 45.00 2.54 -45.05
N ALA A 260 44.91 1.76 -43.96
CA ALA A 260 43.74 0.90 -43.76
C ALA A 260 42.47 1.68 -43.40
N HIS A 261 42.61 2.88 -42.83
CA HIS A 261 41.51 3.78 -42.52
C HIS A 261 41.45 4.96 -43.51
N ILE A 262 40.26 5.53 -43.67
CA ILE A 262 40.01 6.76 -44.42
C ILE A 262 39.05 7.64 -43.63
N VAL A 263 39.22 8.96 -43.77
CA VAL A 263 38.33 9.96 -43.20
C VAL A 263 37.31 10.35 -44.26
N ASP A 264 36.04 10.05 -44.04
CA ASP A 264 34.95 10.42 -44.94
C ASP A 264 34.09 11.53 -44.31
N PRO A 265 33.83 12.65 -45.01
CA PRO A 265 32.88 13.66 -44.55
C PRO A 265 31.46 13.10 -44.63
N MET A 266 30.80 12.95 -43.49
CA MET A 266 29.42 12.49 -43.38
C MET A 266 28.42 13.64 -43.56
N SER A 267 28.75 14.81 -43.02
CA SER A 267 27.91 16.00 -43.10
C SER A 267 28.78 17.26 -43.14
N THR A 268 28.35 18.26 -43.92
CA THR A 268 28.94 19.61 -43.93
C THR A 268 27.83 20.62 -44.16
N PHE A 269 27.75 21.64 -43.30
CA PHE A 269 26.78 22.72 -43.42
C PHE A 269 27.34 24.02 -42.81
N GLN A 270 26.79 25.16 -43.20
CA GLN A 270 27.19 26.48 -42.71
C GLN A 270 26.11 27.06 -41.78
N THR A 271 26.54 27.78 -40.75
CA THR A 271 25.69 28.45 -39.76
C THR A 271 25.68 29.96 -39.98
N ASP A 272 24.61 30.62 -39.53
CA ASP A 272 24.47 32.08 -39.63
C ASP A 272 25.32 32.85 -38.59
N PHE A 273 25.93 32.13 -37.65
CA PHE A 273 26.80 32.63 -36.58
C PHE A 273 28.19 31.99 -36.66
N TYR A 274 29.17 32.58 -35.96
CA TYR A 274 30.49 31.97 -35.75
C TYR A 274 30.44 30.93 -34.63
N ILE A 275 31.14 29.81 -34.80
CA ILE A 275 31.15 28.66 -33.90
C ILE A 275 32.25 28.83 -32.87
N CYS A 276 31.84 28.97 -31.61
CA CYS A 276 32.72 29.08 -30.45
C CYS A 276 32.97 27.72 -29.76
N GLY A 277 32.17 26.71 -30.08
CA GLY A 277 32.29 25.38 -29.46
C GLY A 277 31.28 24.38 -30.01
N ILE A 278 31.63 23.10 -29.96
CA ILE A 278 30.82 22.00 -30.51
C ILE A 278 30.88 20.77 -29.60
N ALA A 279 29.73 20.18 -29.33
CA ALA A 279 29.60 18.98 -28.51
C ALA A 279 28.51 18.03 -29.05
N PRO A 280 28.62 16.71 -28.84
CA PRO A 280 27.57 15.76 -29.19
C PRO A 280 26.41 15.78 -28.18
N LEU A 281 25.21 15.39 -28.63
CA LEU A 281 24.05 15.16 -27.77
C LEU A 281 23.45 13.77 -28.02
N GLU A 282 22.98 13.53 -29.24
CA GLU A 282 22.47 12.23 -29.70
C GLU A 282 23.20 11.79 -30.97
N SER A 283 22.84 10.63 -31.53
CA SER A 283 23.50 10.07 -32.72
C SER A 283 23.51 10.99 -33.94
N ASN A 284 22.58 11.95 -34.02
CA ASN A 284 22.51 12.96 -35.08
C ASN A 284 22.20 14.38 -34.58
N GLN A 285 22.47 14.66 -33.30
CA GLN A 285 22.25 15.99 -32.70
C GLN A 285 23.54 16.54 -32.10
N LEU A 286 23.70 17.86 -32.23
CA LEU A 286 24.85 18.63 -31.75
C LEU A 286 24.38 19.77 -30.87
N VAL A 287 25.18 20.08 -29.86
CA VAL A 287 25.10 21.35 -29.13
C VAL A 287 26.21 22.26 -29.65
N ILE A 288 25.83 23.44 -30.14
CA ILE A 288 26.77 24.41 -30.71
C ILE A 288 26.62 25.74 -29.98
N LEU A 289 27.75 26.26 -29.51
CA LEU A 289 27.86 27.60 -28.96
C LEU A 289 28.21 28.57 -30.09
N GLY A 290 27.37 29.57 -30.29
CA GLY A 290 27.46 30.52 -31.39
C GLY A 290 27.69 31.97 -30.93
N TYR A 291 28.42 32.72 -31.74
CA TYR A 291 28.60 34.16 -31.65
C TYR A 291 28.00 34.82 -32.89
N SER A 292 27.05 35.74 -32.70
CA SER A 292 26.36 36.39 -33.82
C SER A 292 27.34 37.16 -34.72
N LYS A 293 27.15 37.04 -36.05
CA LYS A 293 27.88 37.85 -37.03
C LYS A 293 27.38 39.30 -37.00
N ASP A 294 26.14 39.50 -36.58
CA ASP A 294 25.52 40.80 -36.45
C ASP A 294 25.92 41.50 -35.14
N ARG A 295 25.89 42.83 -35.18
CA ARG A 295 26.11 43.70 -34.03
C ARG A 295 24.88 44.53 -33.77
N ASP A 296 24.72 44.98 -32.54
CA ASP A 296 23.65 45.89 -32.17
C ASP A 296 23.74 47.16 -33.02
N SER A 297 22.65 47.52 -33.71
CA SER A 297 22.64 48.60 -34.70
C SER A 297 22.83 49.99 -34.11
N GLU A 298 22.54 50.17 -32.82
CA GLU A 298 22.63 51.47 -32.15
C GLU A 298 23.98 51.65 -31.44
N THR A 299 24.45 50.60 -30.77
CA THR A 299 25.64 50.65 -29.91
C THR A 299 26.89 50.06 -30.57
N ASN A 300 26.75 49.33 -31.68
CA ASN A 300 27.80 48.59 -32.37
C ASN A 300 28.54 47.55 -31.47
N LYS A 301 27.88 47.15 -30.38
CA LYS A 301 28.37 46.13 -29.43
C LYS A 301 28.00 44.73 -29.90
N ALA A 302 28.69 43.73 -29.36
CA ALA A 302 28.39 42.33 -29.64
C ALA A 302 27.00 41.96 -29.10
N LEU A 303 26.26 41.15 -29.86
CA LEU A 303 25.00 40.55 -29.39
C LEU A 303 25.28 39.40 -28.41
N ARG A 304 24.24 38.96 -27.70
CA ARG A 304 24.35 37.84 -26.77
C ARG A 304 24.78 36.57 -27.52
N PRO A 305 25.71 35.76 -26.96
CA PRO A 305 26.03 34.47 -27.53
C PRO A 305 24.81 33.55 -27.46
N ILE A 306 24.72 32.61 -28.38
CA ILE A 306 23.59 31.68 -28.48
C ILE A 306 24.06 30.25 -28.24
N LEU A 307 23.22 29.43 -27.62
CA LEU A 307 23.41 28.00 -27.55
C LEU A 307 22.30 27.34 -28.37
N CYS A 308 22.66 26.53 -29.35
CA CYS A 308 21.71 25.87 -30.22
C CYS A 308 21.87 24.35 -30.18
N VAL A 309 20.74 23.65 -30.27
CA VAL A 309 20.68 22.21 -30.48
C VAL A 309 20.28 21.99 -31.93
N LEU A 310 21.20 21.44 -32.72
CA LEU A 310 21.01 21.22 -34.15
C LEU A 310 20.94 19.74 -34.44
N GLN A 311 19.92 19.32 -35.19
CA GLN A 311 19.87 17.99 -35.79
C GLN A 311 20.41 18.06 -37.21
N TYR A 312 21.54 17.40 -37.48
CA TYR A 312 22.19 17.47 -38.78
C TYR A 312 21.76 16.33 -39.70
N ASN A 313 21.67 16.66 -40.98
CA ASN A 313 21.48 15.75 -42.10
C ASN A 313 22.73 15.79 -43.01
N ALA A 314 22.69 15.18 -44.20
CA ALA A 314 23.87 15.04 -45.05
C ALA A 314 24.50 16.38 -45.51
N SER A 315 23.71 17.43 -45.74
CA SER A 315 24.22 18.73 -46.21
C SER A 315 23.52 19.94 -45.59
N ASP A 316 22.72 19.71 -44.55
CA ASP A 316 21.86 20.73 -43.93
C ASP A 316 21.55 20.34 -42.47
N TYR A 317 20.93 21.24 -41.72
CA TYR A 317 20.53 21.02 -40.33
C TYR A 317 19.11 21.53 -40.05
N ILE A 318 18.49 20.95 -39.03
CA ILE A 318 17.23 21.40 -38.44
C ILE A 318 17.55 21.95 -37.06
N GLU A 319 17.18 23.21 -36.84
CA GLU A 319 17.28 23.83 -35.52
C GLU A 319 16.17 23.29 -34.61
N ILE A 320 16.56 22.61 -33.52
CA ILE A 320 15.61 22.08 -32.52
C ILE A 320 15.30 23.17 -31.49
N CYS A 321 16.34 23.84 -30.98
CA CYS A 321 16.20 24.99 -30.10
C CYS A 321 17.41 25.92 -30.22
N THR A 322 17.17 27.22 -30.00
CA THR A 322 18.20 28.25 -29.91
C THR A 322 17.88 29.19 -28.77
N ASP A 323 18.81 29.29 -27.83
CA ASP A 323 18.65 30.07 -26.62
C ASP A 323 19.72 31.17 -26.55
N SER A 324 19.29 32.41 -26.34
CA SER A 324 20.19 33.56 -26.15
C SER A 324 20.72 33.59 -24.71
N LEU A 325 22.04 33.52 -24.54
CA LEU A 325 22.67 33.41 -23.24
C LEU A 325 22.99 34.80 -22.64
N SER A 326 22.56 35.02 -21.40
CA SER A 326 22.82 36.26 -20.65
C SER A 326 24.17 36.22 -19.89
N MET A 327 25.28 36.07 -20.64
CA MET A 327 26.64 35.97 -20.09
C MET A 327 27.19 37.34 -19.64
N ARG A 328 27.90 37.42 -18.52
CA ARG A 328 28.44 38.71 -18.03
C ARG A 328 29.56 39.27 -18.92
N GLY A 329 29.41 40.52 -19.37
CA GLY A 329 30.42 41.22 -20.18
C GLY A 329 30.42 40.85 -21.67
N TYR A 330 29.38 40.16 -22.15
CA TYR A 330 29.30 39.66 -23.53
C TYR A 330 29.56 40.73 -24.60
N GLU A 331 29.16 41.97 -24.33
CA GLU A 331 29.28 43.10 -25.25
C GLU A 331 30.73 43.41 -25.67
N GLU A 332 31.71 43.03 -24.83
CA GLU A 332 33.14 43.33 -25.01
C GLU A 332 33.94 42.14 -25.56
N TYR A 333 33.33 40.95 -25.61
CA TYR A 333 34.02 39.71 -25.99
C TYR A 333 33.95 39.40 -27.49
N LYS A 334 34.90 38.58 -27.94
CA LYS A 334 35.00 38.06 -29.30
C LYS A 334 34.65 36.58 -29.32
N CYS A 335 34.48 36.04 -30.53
CA CYS A 335 34.21 34.62 -30.77
C CYS A 335 35.16 33.67 -30.00
N ASP A 336 36.46 33.99 -29.95
CA ASP A 336 37.49 33.13 -29.33
C ASP A 336 37.51 33.18 -27.79
N ASP A 337 36.83 34.14 -27.17
CA ASP A 337 36.74 34.25 -25.71
C ASP A 337 35.73 33.26 -25.12
N TYR A 338 34.89 32.66 -25.97
CA TYR A 338 33.90 31.67 -25.58
C TYR A 338 34.42 30.25 -25.75
N HIS A 339 34.04 29.37 -24.82
CA HIS A 339 34.34 27.94 -24.89
C HIS A 339 33.12 27.10 -24.54
N LEU A 340 33.03 25.94 -25.19
CA LEU A 340 32.10 24.88 -24.85
C LEU A 340 32.88 23.61 -24.55
N ASP A 341 32.62 23.02 -23.39
CA ASP A 341 33.09 21.68 -23.04
C ASP A 341 31.94 20.89 -22.40
N CYS A 342 32.01 19.56 -22.33
CA CYS A 342 30.86 18.75 -21.96
C CYS A 342 31.20 17.47 -21.20
N LEU A 343 30.25 17.03 -20.36
CA LEU A 343 30.17 15.67 -19.85
C LEU A 343 29.13 14.92 -20.69
N ILE A 344 29.60 14.22 -21.73
CA ILE A 344 28.74 13.54 -22.70
C ILE A 344 27.81 12.53 -22.00
N ASP A 345 28.33 11.75 -21.07
CA ASP A 345 27.56 10.73 -20.35
C ASP A 345 26.47 11.32 -19.44
N GLU A 346 26.58 12.60 -19.07
CA GLU A 346 25.64 13.30 -18.18
C GLU A 346 24.78 14.35 -18.93
N ASN A 347 24.97 14.51 -20.24
CA ASN A 347 24.34 15.57 -21.04
C ASN A 347 24.46 16.98 -20.41
N GLN A 348 25.62 17.28 -19.83
CA GLN A 348 25.93 18.59 -19.24
C GLN A 348 26.91 19.35 -20.12
N TYR A 349 26.60 20.60 -20.40
CA TYR A 349 27.37 21.46 -21.29
C TYR A 349 27.84 22.70 -20.54
N PHE A 350 29.15 22.92 -20.48
CA PHE A 350 29.78 24.02 -19.76
C PHE A 350 30.12 25.12 -20.76
N ILE A 351 29.38 26.23 -20.68
CA ILE A 351 29.59 27.44 -21.47
C ILE A 351 30.43 28.41 -20.65
N VAL A 352 31.61 28.75 -21.17
CA VAL A 352 32.59 29.59 -20.48
C VAL A 352 32.82 30.86 -21.27
N SER A 353 32.91 31.97 -20.54
CA SER A 353 33.41 33.27 -21.00
C SER A 353 34.47 33.77 -20.01
N PRO A 354 35.23 34.84 -20.31
CA PRO A 354 36.29 35.32 -19.42
C PRO A 354 35.84 35.62 -17.98
N LYS A 355 34.57 36.03 -17.79
CA LYS A 355 34.01 36.45 -16.49
C LYS A 355 32.77 35.67 -16.05
N ASP A 356 32.45 34.54 -16.69
CA ASP A 356 31.23 33.80 -16.37
C ASP A 356 31.32 32.32 -16.84
N VAL A 357 30.72 31.42 -16.06
CA VAL A 357 30.55 30.00 -16.42
C VAL A 357 29.10 29.60 -16.18
N VAL A 358 28.44 29.13 -17.23
CA VAL A 358 27.05 28.68 -17.22
C VAL A 358 26.99 27.23 -17.68
N VAL A 359 26.26 26.40 -16.96
CA VAL A 359 26.02 25.00 -17.30
C VAL A 359 24.64 24.89 -17.93
N ALA A 360 24.55 24.28 -19.09
CA ALA A 360 23.30 23.90 -19.73
C ALA A 360 23.07 22.40 -19.58
N ASN A 361 21.88 22.02 -19.12
CA ASN A 361 21.44 20.63 -18.99
C ASN A 361 20.17 20.43 -19.83
N LEU A 362 19.89 19.19 -20.23
CA LEU A 362 18.62 18.87 -20.89
C LEU A 362 17.42 19.12 -19.97
N TYR A 363 16.32 19.54 -20.59
CA TYR A 363 15.03 19.69 -19.94
C TYR A 363 14.32 18.33 -19.87
N GLU A 364 14.23 17.77 -18.68
CA GLU A 364 13.71 16.42 -18.46
C GLU A 364 12.20 16.43 -18.14
N THR A 365 11.59 15.24 -18.11
CA THR A 365 10.17 15.06 -17.79
C THR A 365 9.76 15.75 -16.48
N ASP A 366 10.64 15.71 -15.47
CA ASP A 366 10.38 16.35 -14.18
C ASP A 366 10.43 17.87 -14.24
N ASP A 367 11.35 18.43 -15.04
CA ASP A 367 11.42 19.87 -15.26
C ASP A 367 10.15 20.35 -15.99
N ARG A 368 9.68 19.58 -16.98
CA ARG A 368 8.41 19.81 -17.68
C ARG A 368 7.20 19.79 -16.75
N VAL A 369 7.13 18.83 -15.84
CA VAL A 369 6.05 18.75 -14.84
C VAL A 369 6.08 19.97 -13.92
N GLN A 370 7.26 20.37 -13.44
CA GLN A 370 7.42 21.56 -12.61
C GLN A 370 6.97 22.84 -13.34
N TRP A 371 7.35 23.00 -14.60
CA TRP A 371 6.91 24.14 -15.41
C TRP A 371 5.40 24.16 -15.62
N LEU A 372 4.79 23.02 -15.92
CA LEU A 372 3.33 22.93 -16.06
C LEU A 372 2.60 23.31 -14.76
N ILE A 373 3.17 22.96 -13.60
CA ILE A 373 2.65 23.36 -12.28
C ILE A 373 2.75 24.88 -12.07
N GLU A 374 3.91 25.48 -12.37
CA GLU A 374 4.16 26.92 -12.21
C GLU A 374 3.23 27.78 -13.09
N HIS A 375 2.86 27.26 -14.26
CA HIS A 375 1.95 27.93 -15.20
C HIS A 375 0.48 27.51 -15.04
N GLY A 376 0.13 26.82 -13.95
CA GLY A 376 -1.26 26.45 -13.64
C GLY A 376 -1.88 25.36 -14.53
N LYS A 377 -1.08 24.69 -15.37
CA LYS A 377 -1.51 23.62 -16.30
C LYS A 377 -1.48 22.24 -15.62
N PHE A 378 -2.14 22.10 -14.47
CA PHE A 378 -2.08 20.91 -13.62
C PHE A 378 -2.57 19.62 -14.30
N GLU A 379 -3.62 19.68 -15.13
CA GLU A 379 -4.13 18.47 -15.82
C GLU A 379 -3.12 17.92 -16.84
N GLN A 380 -2.45 18.80 -17.58
CA GLN A 380 -1.38 18.41 -18.50
C GLN A 380 -0.19 17.83 -17.72
N ALA A 381 0.16 18.42 -16.56
CA ALA A 381 1.21 17.89 -15.69
C ALA A 381 0.89 16.45 -15.22
N MET A 382 -0.35 16.19 -14.82
CA MET A 382 -0.80 14.85 -14.43
C MET A 382 -0.78 13.85 -15.60
N GLU A 383 -1.11 14.28 -16.82
CA GLU A 383 -1.03 13.44 -18.01
C GLU A 383 0.42 13.05 -18.34
N VAL A 384 1.35 14.00 -18.26
CA VAL A 384 2.78 13.77 -18.46
C VAL A 384 3.32 12.75 -17.44
N ILE A 385 2.98 12.91 -16.15
CA ILE A 385 3.37 11.95 -15.09
C ILE A 385 2.80 10.56 -15.38
N THR A 386 1.54 10.46 -15.80
CA THR A 386 0.89 9.18 -16.05
C THR A 386 1.53 8.44 -17.24
N LYS A 387 1.96 9.16 -18.29
CA LYS A 387 2.57 8.57 -19.48
C LYS A 387 4.05 8.26 -19.32
N HIS A 388 4.82 9.17 -18.71
CA HIS A 388 6.28 9.11 -18.72
C HIS A 388 6.89 8.79 -17.35
N GLY A 389 6.10 8.80 -16.28
CA GLY A 389 6.60 8.72 -14.90
C GLY A 389 7.40 9.98 -14.52
N GLY A 390 8.04 9.94 -13.36
CA GLY A 390 8.90 11.03 -12.88
C GLY A 390 9.10 11.03 -11.37
N LYS A 391 9.88 11.99 -10.88
CA LYS A 391 10.05 12.34 -9.47
C LYS A 391 8.75 12.81 -8.83
N TYR A 392 7.89 13.51 -9.57
CA TYR A 392 6.58 13.95 -9.08
C TYR A 392 5.58 12.80 -9.10
N SER A 393 4.96 12.53 -7.95
CA SER A 393 3.84 11.59 -7.90
C SER A 393 2.55 12.27 -8.38
N LEU A 394 1.66 11.48 -8.98
CA LEU A 394 0.33 11.96 -9.40
C LEU A 394 -0.46 12.54 -8.21
N ILE A 395 -0.30 11.97 -7.02
CA ILE A 395 -0.92 12.44 -5.78
C ILE A 395 -0.37 13.81 -5.37
N THR A 396 0.93 14.05 -5.52
CA THR A 396 1.56 15.33 -5.17
C THR A 396 1.01 16.47 -6.04
N VAL A 397 0.93 16.26 -7.36
CA VAL A 397 0.37 17.27 -8.28
C VAL A 397 -1.11 17.46 -8.06
N ALA A 398 -1.86 16.40 -7.78
CA ALA A 398 -3.29 16.48 -7.46
C ALA A 398 -3.57 17.27 -6.18
N ARG A 399 -2.71 17.17 -5.15
CA ARG A 399 -2.81 18.00 -3.94
C ARG A 399 -2.61 19.48 -4.23
N LEU A 400 -1.63 19.82 -5.08
CA LEU A 400 -1.41 21.21 -5.52
C LEU A 400 -2.58 21.71 -6.36
N TYR A 401 -3.13 20.86 -7.23
CA TYR A 401 -4.30 21.19 -8.01
C TYR A 401 -5.54 21.40 -7.13
N LEU A 402 -5.72 20.58 -6.08
CA LEU A 402 -6.77 20.76 -5.08
C LEU A 402 -6.66 22.13 -4.41
N ASP A 403 -5.47 22.50 -3.94
CA ASP A 403 -5.22 23.80 -3.30
C ASP A 403 -5.50 24.96 -4.26
N HIS A 404 -5.13 24.81 -5.54
CA HIS A 404 -5.44 25.78 -6.58
C HIS A 404 -6.96 25.93 -6.82
N LEU A 405 -7.69 24.82 -6.99
CA LEU A 405 -9.16 24.85 -7.19
C LEU A 405 -9.89 25.44 -5.99
N LEU A 406 -9.46 25.12 -4.77
CA LEU A 406 -10.02 25.71 -3.54
C LEU A 406 -9.76 27.21 -3.47
N SER A 407 -8.59 27.69 -3.91
CA SER A 407 -8.27 29.13 -3.97
C SER A 407 -9.14 29.88 -4.99
N LEU A 408 -9.52 29.22 -6.09
CA LEU A 408 -10.43 29.75 -7.11
C LEU A 408 -11.92 29.57 -6.75
N GLN A 409 -12.24 29.05 -5.57
CA GLN A 409 -13.60 28.77 -5.10
C GLN A 409 -14.39 27.76 -5.97
N GLN A 410 -13.69 26.89 -6.70
CA GLN A 410 -14.28 25.84 -7.54
C GLN A 410 -14.45 24.53 -6.74
N TYR A 411 -15.32 24.53 -5.74
CA TYR A 411 -15.45 23.45 -4.76
C TYR A 411 -15.95 22.12 -5.35
N ASP A 412 -16.84 22.16 -6.34
CA ASP A 412 -17.40 20.95 -6.94
C ASP A 412 -16.39 20.24 -7.86
N GLU A 413 -15.60 21.00 -8.62
CA GLU A 413 -14.50 20.45 -9.43
C GLU A 413 -13.38 19.90 -8.54
N ALA A 414 -13.10 20.58 -7.42
CA ALA A 414 -12.19 20.06 -6.39
C ALA A 414 -12.67 18.71 -5.85
N ALA A 415 -13.97 18.57 -5.52
CA ALA A 415 -14.53 17.33 -5.01
C ALA A 415 -14.50 16.18 -6.04
N LYS A 416 -14.84 16.45 -7.32
CA LYS A 416 -14.73 15.46 -8.41
C LYS A 416 -13.29 15.00 -8.63
N MET A 417 -12.35 15.93 -8.58
CA MET A 417 -10.92 15.63 -8.73
C MET A 417 -10.45 14.70 -7.61
N CYS A 418 -10.86 14.94 -6.36
CA CYS A 418 -10.59 14.04 -5.23
C CYS A 418 -11.07 12.62 -5.51
N THR A 419 -12.28 12.43 -6.04
CA THR A 419 -12.77 11.07 -6.40
C THR A 419 -11.93 10.41 -7.49
N ARG A 420 -11.56 11.17 -8.53
CA ARG A 420 -10.77 10.65 -9.67
C ARG A 420 -9.37 10.21 -9.24
N VAL A 421 -8.73 10.97 -8.35
CA VAL A 421 -7.31 10.76 -8.00
C VAL A 421 -7.13 9.95 -6.72
N PHE A 422 -7.95 10.20 -5.70
CA PHE A 422 -7.79 9.53 -4.39
C PHE A 422 -8.46 8.16 -4.39
N GLY A 423 -9.48 7.95 -5.23
CA GLY A 423 -10.16 6.67 -5.40
C GLY A 423 -10.62 6.10 -4.06
N THR A 424 -10.04 4.96 -3.67
CA THR A 424 -10.35 4.22 -2.43
C THR A 424 -9.35 4.44 -1.29
N ASP A 425 -8.40 5.36 -1.43
CA ASP A 425 -7.37 5.60 -0.43
C ASP A 425 -7.93 6.37 0.79
N LYS A 426 -8.16 5.64 1.88
CA LYS A 426 -8.75 6.18 3.12
C LYS A 426 -7.93 7.32 3.72
N GLN A 427 -6.62 7.13 3.83
CA GLN A 427 -5.75 8.07 4.52
C GLN A 427 -5.69 9.38 3.76
N LEU A 428 -5.64 9.30 2.43
CA LEU A 428 -5.62 10.46 1.55
C LEU A 428 -6.92 11.27 1.62
N TRP A 429 -8.07 10.58 1.67
CA TRP A 429 -9.37 11.23 1.90
C TRP A 429 -9.45 11.92 3.26
N GLU A 430 -9.03 11.25 4.34
CA GLU A 430 -9.06 11.81 5.69
C GLU A 430 -8.20 13.08 5.83
N GLU A 431 -7.01 13.10 5.24
CA GLU A 431 -6.11 14.25 5.29
C GLU A 431 -6.65 15.47 4.51
N GLU A 432 -7.19 15.23 3.31
CA GLU A 432 -7.52 16.31 2.38
C GLU A 432 -8.95 16.85 2.58
N VAL A 433 -9.88 16.07 3.18
CA VAL A 433 -11.22 16.57 3.54
C VAL A 433 -11.16 17.74 4.53
N TYR A 434 -10.17 17.79 5.43
CA TYR A 434 -9.96 18.92 6.33
C TYR A 434 -9.74 20.26 5.60
N LYS A 435 -9.32 20.25 4.33
CA LYS A 435 -9.22 21.48 3.53
C LYS A 435 -10.59 22.06 3.20
N PHE A 436 -11.59 21.19 2.94
CA PHE A 436 -12.98 21.61 2.73
C PHE A 436 -13.63 22.14 4.02
N VAL A 437 -13.23 21.62 5.19
CA VAL A 437 -13.63 22.14 6.50
C VAL A 437 -13.19 23.59 6.67
N LYS A 438 -11.92 23.91 6.36
CA LYS A 438 -11.36 25.26 6.53
C LYS A 438 -12.11 26.31 5.71
N VAL A 439 -12.59 25.94 4.52
CA VAL A 439 -13.38 26.83 3.64
C VAL A 439 -14.89 26.74 3.90
N LYS A 440 -15.34 25.93 4.88
CA LYS A 440 -16.76 25.69 5.23
C LYS A 440 -17.61 25.23 4.03
N GLN A 441 -17.09 24.27 3.27
CA GLN A 441 -17.74 23.70 2.10
C GLN A 441 -17.75 22.16 2.16
N LEU A 442 -18.03 21.57 3.32
CA LEU A 442 -18.12 20.11 3.43
C LEU A 442 -19.31 19.54 2.64
N ARG A 443 -20.34 20.37 2.40
CA ARG A 443 -21.51 19.97 1.60
C ARG A 443 -21.17 19.63 0.15
N SER A 444 -20.19 20.28 -0.49
CA SER A 444 -19.78 19.98 -1.87
C SER A 444 -19.04 18.65 -1.99
N VAL A 445 -18.39 18.18 -0.92
CA VAL A 445 -17.65 16.91 -0.93
C VAL A 445 -18.48 15.73 -0.40
N SER A 446 -19.58 15.99 0.32
CA SER A 446 -20.38 14.96 1.02
C SER A 446 -20.88 13.82 0.10
N SER A 447 -21.22 14.11 -1.16
CA SER A 447 -21.66 13.11 -2.15
C SER A 447 -20.54 12.23 -2.71
N TYR A 448 -19.28 12.60 -2.48
CA TYR A 448 -18.10 11.95 -3.03
C TYR A 448 -17.27 11.18 -2.01
N ILE A 449 -17.53 11.41 -0.71
CA ILE A 449 -16.85 10.72 0.39
C ILE A 449 -17.19 9.22 0.35
N PRO A 450 -16.22 8.32 0.56
CA PRO A 450 -16.47 6.88 0.64
C PRO A 450 -17.48 6.53 1.76
N VAL A 451 -18.55 5.82 1.42
CA VAL A 451 -19.57 5.33 2.38
C VAL A 451 -19.57 3.81 2.57
N ASN A 452 -18.76 3.09 1.79
CA ASN A 452 -18.69 1.63 1.86
C ASN A 452 -17.90 1.17 3.09
N GLU A 453 -18.37 0.14 3.80
CA GLU A 453 -17.69 -0.43 4.99
C GLU A 453 -16.22 -0.78 4.78
N ALA A 454 -15.87 -1.31 3.61
CA ALA A 454 -14.48 -1.63 3.27
C ALA A 454 -13.58 -0.37 3.26
N ASN A 455 -14.14 0.77 2.85
CA ASN A 455 -13.43 2.03 2.59
C ASN A 455 -13.86 3.18 3.52
N LYS A 456 -14.51 2.89 4.65
CA LYS A 456 -14.96 3.93 5.57
C LYS A 456 -13.79 4.69 6.19
N LEU A 457 -14.00 6.00 6.34
CA LEU A 457 -13.08 6.94 6.98
C LEU A 457 -13.29 6.96 8.50
N ASN A 458 -12.49 7.75 9.19
CA ASN A 458 -12.65 8.05 10.60
C ASN A 458 -14.06 8.63 10.88
N PRO A 459 -14.79 8.12 11.89
CA PRO A 459 -16.11 8.60 12.30
C PRO A 459 -16.24 10.12 12.40
N HIS A 460 -15.18 10.78 12.85
CA HIS A 460 -15.16 12.23 13.00
C HIS A 460 -15.41 12.99 11.69
N VAL A 461 -14.94 12.47 10.54
CA VAL A 461 -15.15 13.12 9.24
C VAL A 461 -16.63 13.19 8.88
N TYR A 462 -17.36 12.09 9.09
CA TYR A 462 -18.79 12.01 8.85
C TYR A 462 -19.56 12.89 9.85
N GLU A 463 -19.16 12.92 11.12
CA GLU A 463 -19.74 13.79 12.15
C GLU A 463 -19.61 15.27 11.80
N MET A 464 -18.46 15.70 11.26
CA MET A 464 -18.26 17.10 10.83
C MET A 464 -19.17 17.48 9.66
N VAL A 465 -19.35 16.58 8.68
CA VAL A 465 -20.30 16.79 7.57
C VAL A 465 -21.72 16.90 8.13
N LEU A 466 -22.12 15.95 8.98
CA LEU A 466 -23.44 15.95 9.64
C LEU A 466 -23.67 17.23 10.46
N TYR A 467 -22.67 17.73 11.18
CA TYR A 467 -22.76 18.97 11.94
C TYR A 467 -22.95 20.20 11.05
N GLU A 468 -22.25 20.29 9.91
CA GLU A 468 -22.44 21.39 8.95
C GLU A 468 -23.84 21.37 8.34
N TYR A 469 -24.36 20.18 8.00
CA TYR A 469 -25.75 20.02 7.55
C TYR A 469 -26.76 20.36 8.65
N LEU A 470 -26.53 19.95 9.90
CA LEU A 470 -27.44 20.27 11.02
C LEU A 470 -27.61 21.80 11.19
N GLN A 471 -26.55 22.58 10.97
CA GLN A 471 -26.58 24.04 11.10
C GLN A 471 -27.18 24.76 9.88
N LEU A 472 -26.91 24.26 8.66
CA LEU A 472 -27.20 24.99 7.42
C LEU A 472 -28.37 24.40 6.61
N ASP A 473 -28.62 23.09 6.71
CA ASP A 473 -29.63 22.36 5.95
C ASP A 473 -30.17 21.13 6.72
N PRO A 474 -31.15 21.33 7.64
CA PRO A 474 -31.75 20.24 8.44
C PRO A 474 -32.45 19.17 7.59
N VAL A 475 -32.90 19.50 6.38
CA VAL A 475 -33.52 18.52 5.47
C VAL A 475 -32.46 17.61 4.88
N GLY A 476 -31.33 18.17 4.44
CA GLY A 476 -30.16 17.42 4.01
C GLY A 476 -29.57 16.56 5.14
N PHE A 477 -29.57 17.07 6.38
CA PHE A 477 -29.16 16.30 7.56
C PHE A 477 -29.98 15.02 7.75
N LEU A 478 -31.32 15.12 7.75
CA LEU A 478 -32.20 13.96 7.89
C LEU A 478 -32.00 12.95 6.75
N ARG A 479 -31.77 13.43 5.52
CA ARG A 479 -31.46 12.56 4.37
C ARG A 479 -30.17 11.76 4.60
N LEU A 480 -29.10 12.42 5.05
CA LEU A 480 -27.83 11.74 5.32
C LEU A 480 -27.94 10.72 6.44
N VAL A 481 -28.65 11.02 7.53
CA VAL A 481 -28.89 10.06 8.63
C VAL A 481 -29.67 8.83 8.16
N LYS A 482 -30.53 8.95 7.13
CA LYS A 482 -31.25 7.82 6.54
C LYS A 482 -30.42 7.01 5.54
N GLU A 483 -29.56 7.67 4.78
CA GLU A 483 -28.76 7.03 3.71
C GLU A 483 -27.46 6.40 4.23
N TRP A 484 -26.82 7.03 5.22
CA TRP A 484 -25.53 6.58 5.74
C TRP A 484 -25.67 5.44 6.76
N PRO A 485 -24.86 4.36 6.64
CA PRO A 485 -24.80 3.34 7.67
C PRO A 485 -24.43 3.92 9.05
N PRO A 486 -25.06 3.49 10.14
CA PRO A 486 -24.79 4.00 11.50
C PRO A 486 -23.39 3.65 12.00
N THR A 487 -22.71 2.71 11.36
CA THR A 487 -21.32 2.31 11.61
C THR A 487 -20.28 3.30 11.09
N LEU A 488 -20.70 4.33 10.35
CA LEU A 488 -19.82 5.36 9.81
C LEU A 488 -19.52 6.48 10.82
N TYR A 489 -20.38 6.76 11.79
CA TYR A 489 -20.21 7.88 12.74
C TYR A 489 -20.54 7.46 14.17
N ASN A 490 -20.10 8.22 15.18
CA ASN A 490 -20.52 7.98 16.55
C ASN A 490 -21.94 8.53 16.78
N THR A 491 -22.92 7.63 16.85
CA THR A 491 -24.33 7.99 17.03
C THR A 491 -24.55 8.87 18.27
N LYS A 492 -23.88 8.59 19.40
CA LYS A 492 -24.03 9.39 20.63
C LYS A 492 -23.54 10.82 20.46
N ALA A 493 -22.44 11.02 19.73
CA ALA A 493 -21.94 12.35 19.44
C ALA A 493 -22.95 13.16 18.60
N VAL A 494 -23.56 12.51 17.60
CA VAL A 494 -24.60 13.14 16.76
C VAL A 494 -25.87 13.43 17.57
N ILE A 495 -26.31 12.52 18.44
CA ILE A 495 -27.46 12.73 19.35
C ILE A 495 -27.22 13.96 20.24
N ASN A 496 -26.04 14.06 20.86
CA ASN A 496 -25.68 15.20 21.69
C ASN A 496 -25.67 16.51 20.87
N ALA A 497 -25.12 16.48 19.65
CA ALA A 497 -25.11 17.65 18.78
C ALA A 497 -26.53 18.14 18.43
N ILE A 498 -27.47 17.22 18.15
CA ILE A 498 -28.87 17.57 17.91
C ILE A 498 -29.52 18.17 19.17
N ASN A 499 -29.28 17.57 20.34
CA ASN A 499 -29.83 18.07 21.60
C ASN A 499 -29.31 19.48 21.93
N ASP A 500 -28.02 19.76 21.68
CA ASP A 500 -27.40 21.07 21.89
C ASP A 500 -27.91 22.14 20.91
N HIS A 501 -28.28 21.74 19.69
CA HIS A 501 -28.73 22.66 18.62
C HIS A 501 -30.25 22.55 18.35
N PHE A 502 -31.02 22.02 19.29
CA PHE A 502 -32.44 21.75 19.08
C PHE A 502 -33.22 23.05 18.85
N ASN A 503 -33.87 23.16 17.70
CA ASN A 503 -34.68 24.32 17.33
C ASN A 503 -36.16 23.95 17.19
N LYS A 504 -37.06 24.79 17.73
CA LYS A 504 -38.52 24.62 17.61
C LYS A 504 -39.03 24.69 16.17
N LYS A 505 -38.33 25.39 15.27
CA LYS A 505 -38.74 25.55 13.86
C LYS A 505 -38.66 24.25 13.07
N ASP A 506 -37.64 23.44 13.35
CA ASP A 506 -37.33 22.19 12.64
C ASP A 506 -37.56 20.96 13.54
N ALA A 507 -38.36 21.13 14.61
CA ALA A 507 -38.56 20.13 15.65
C ALA A 507 -38.99 18.78 15.11
N ASN A 508 -39.87 18.74 14.11
CA ASN A 508 -40.35 17.47 13.55
C ASN A 508 -39.22 16.69 12.84
N LEU A 509 -38.36 17.38 12.08
CA LEU A 509 -37.23 16.78 11.36
C LEU A 509 -36.16 16.28 12.33
N LEU A 510 -35.87 17.06 13.38
CA LEU A 510 -34.86 16.72 14.39
C LEU A 510 -35.34 15.59 15.32
N LEU A 511 -36.62 15.57 15.69
CA LEU A 511 -37.20 14.47 16.46
C LEU A 511 -37.19 13.16 15.66
N GLU A 512 -37.40 13.21 14.34
CA GLU A 512 -37.35 12.03 13.49
C GLU A 512 -35.91 11.50 13.39
N ALA A 513 -34.93 12.39 13.18
CA ALA A 513 -33.52 12.03 13.21
C ALA A 513 -33.10 11.43 14.57
N LEU A 514 -33.53 12.03 15.69
CA LEU A 514 -33.28 11.49 17.03
C LEU A 514 -33.89 10.10 17.21
N ALA A 515 -35.12 9.86 16.74
CA ALA A 515 -35.77 8.56 16.86
C ALA A 515 -34.98 7.46 16.11
N ILE A 516 -34.46 7.76 14.92
CA ILE A 516 -33.60 6.86 14.14
C ILE A 516 -32.28 6.60 14.89
N LEU A 517 -31.62 7.65 15.38
CA LEU A 517 -30.33 7.54 16.08
C LEU A 517 -30.45 6.77 17.41
N TYR A 518 -31.48 7.02 18.22
CA TYR A 518 -31.74 6.26 19.45
C TYR A 518 -32.03 4.77 19.16
N SER A 519 -32.70 4.48 18.04
CA SER A 519 -32.93 3.10 17.60
C SER A 519 -31.61 2.38 17.28
N HIS A 520 -30.63 3.08 16.70
CA HIS A 520 -29.30 2.52 16.44
C HIS A 520 -28.47 2.28 17.71
N GLU A 521 -28.57 3.16 18.72
CA GLU A 521 -27.91 3.00 20.03
C GLU A 521 -28.59 1.99 20.96
N ARG A 522 -29.69 1.38 20.53
CA ARG A 522 -30.52 0.46 21.32
C ARG A 522 -31.19 1.12 22.54
N GLU A 523 -31.31 2.45 22.55
CA GLU A 523 -32.08 3.22 23.54
C GLU A 523 -33.54 3.34 23.08
N TYR A 524 -34.20 2.18 23.02
CA TYR A 524 -35.51 2.05 22.38
C TYR A 524 -36.64 2.75 23.14
N ASP A 525 -36.46 3.00 24.44
CA ASP A 525 -37.37 3.76 25.30
C ASP A 525 -37.45 5.24 24.87
N GLN A 526 -36.29 5.84 24.58
CA GLN A 526 -36.21 7.22 24.10
C GLN A 526 -36.70 7.31 22.66
N ALA A 527 -36.35 6.35 21.80
CA ALA A 527 -36.85 6.27 20.43
C ALA A 527 -38.39 6.17 20.38
N LEU A 528 -38.99 5.32 21.24
CA LEU A 528 -40.43 5.16 21.38
C LEU A 528 -41.10 6.49 21.79
N THR A 529 -40.51 7.18 22.76
CA THR A 529 -41.02 8.48 23.23
C THR A 529 -40.98 9.54 22.13
N MET A 530 -39.92 9.59 21.32
CA MET A 530 -39.81 10.54 20.20
C MET A 530 -40.83 10.23 19.10
N TYR A 531 -41.01 8.97 18.71
CA TYR A 531 -42.00 8.58 17.70
C TYR A 531 -43.44 8.82 18.15
N LEU A 532 -43.76 8.62 19.43
CA LEU A 532 -45.07 8.95 20.00
C LEU A 532 -45.35 10.46 20.00
N LYS A 533 -44.35 11.29 20.34
CA LYS A 533 -44.45 12.76 20.23
C LYS A 533 -44.68 13.23 18.79
N LEU A 534 -44.11 12.51 17.82
CA LEU A 534 -44.29 12.77 16.39
C LEU A 534 -45.59 12.22 15.81
N GLN A 535 -46.32 11.38 16.55
CA GLN A 535 -47.43 10.57 16.01
C GLN A 535 -47.01 9.80 14.74
N HIS A 536 -45.80 9.23 14.73
CA HIS A 536 -45.26 8.54 13.57
C HIS A 536 -45.65 7.05 13.56
N LYS A 537 -46.11 6.54 12.42
CA LYS A 537 -46.62 5.16 12.30
C LYS A 537 -45.55 4.07 12.40
N ASP A 538 -44.27 4.42 12.27
CA ASP A 538 -43.16 3.45 12.37
C ASP A 538 -42.91 2.98 13.81
N VAL A 539 -43.56 3.60 14.79
CA VAL A 539 -43.53 3.17 16.18
C VAL A 539 -43.93 1.69 16.35
N PHE A 540 -44.86 1.20 15.53
CA PHE A 540 -45.31 -0.20 15.57
C PHE A 540 -44.22 -1.17 15.08
N GLU A 541 -43.42 -0.77 14.09
CA GLU A 541 -42.32 -1.58 13.58
C GLU A 541 -41.16 -1.64 14.59
N LEU A 542 -40.88 -0.52 15.27
CA LEU A 542 -39.88 -0.46 16.33
C LEU A 542 -40.25 -1.38 17.51
N ILE A 543 -41.51 -1.33 17.97
CA ILE A 543 -42.01 -2.19 19.06
C ILE A 543 -41.91 -3.67 18.68
N ALA A 544 -42.31 -4.01 17.45
CA ALA A 544 -42.32 -5.39 16.96
C ALA A 544 -40.91 -5.97 16.79
N THR A 545 -39.97 -5.18 16.28
CA THR A 545 -38.59 -5.63 15.97
C THR A 545 -37.76 -5.82 17.23
N HIS A 546 -37.99 -5.01 18.28
CA HIS A 546 -37.16 -4.98 19.49
C HIS A 546 -37.85 -5.48 20.77
N ASP A 547 -39.02 -6.09 20.66
CA ASP A 547 -39.75 -6.72 21.77
C ASP A 547 -40.08 -5.77 22.96
N LEU A 548 -40.47 -4.53 22.66
CA LEU A 548 -40.65 -3.46 23.66
C LEU A 548 -41.99 -3.51 24.42
N TYR A 549 -42.69 -4.64 24.39
CA TYR A 549 -44.07 -4.77 24.88
C TYR A 549 -44.21 -4.60 26.40
N GLY A 550 -43.13 -4.73 27.17
CA GLY A 550 -43.16 -4.42 28.60
C GLY A 550 -43.34 -2.93 28.90
N MET A 551 -42.94 -2.05 27.98
CA MET A 551 -42.93 -0.59 28.17
C MET A 551 -44.17 0.11 27.61
N ILE A 552 -44.97 -0.58 26.79
CA ILE A 552 -46.15 0.02 26.14
C ILE A 552 -47.41 -0.01 27.02
N LYS A 553 -47.36 -0.60 28.22
CA LYS A 553 -48.53 -0.81 29.10
C LYS A 553 -49.28 0.48 29.39
N ASP A 554 -48.54 1.56 29.68
CA ASP A 554 -49.12 2.86 30.04
C ASP A 554 -49.44 3.73 28.79
N THR A 555 -49.07 3.26 27.59
CA THR A 555 -49.26 3.98 26.32
C THR A 555 -50.20 3.26 25.35
N ILE A 556 -50.94 2.24 25.79
CA ILE A 556 -51.85 1.43 24.96
C ILE A 556 -52.91 2.31 24.27
N VAL A 557 -53.50 3.26 25.02
CA VAL A 557 -54.51 4.18 24.48
C VAL A 557 -53.92 5.07 23.38
N GLN A 558 -52.74 5.65 23.62
CA GLN A 558 -52.05 6.52 22.64
C GLN A 558 -51.69 5.76 21.35
N LEU A 559 -51.34 4.47 21.46
CA LEU A 559 -51.06 3.62 20.29
C LEU A 559 -52.34 3.28 19.51
N ILE A 560 -53.46 3.03 20.18
CA ILE A 560 -54.75 2.76 19.52
C ILE A 560 -55.31 4.02 18.86
N GLU A 561 -55.13 5.18 19.49
CA GLU A 561 -55.45 6.49 18.90
C GLU A 561 -54.63 6.76 17.63
N LEU A 562 -53.36 6.35 17.61
CA LEU A 562 -52.47 6.51 16.46
C LEU A 562 -52.87 5.63 15.26
N ASP A 563 -53.05 4.32 15.48
CA ASP A 563 -53.51 3.38 14.46
C ASP A 563 -54.16 2.14 15.11
N SER A 564 -55.49 2.16 15.20
CA SER A 564 -56.25 1.12 15.91
C SER A 564 -56.06 -0.30 15.34
N GLU A 565 -55.91 -0.46 14.02
CA GLU A 565 -55.79 -1.80 13.43
C GLU A 565 -54.42 -2.41 13.70
N ARG A 566 -53.35 -1.62 13.54
CA ARG A 566 -51.97 -2.07 13.79
C ARG A 566 -51.73 -2.31 15.27
N ALA A 567 -52.20 -1.40 16.14
CA ALA A 567 -52.08 -1.54 17.59
C ALA A 567 -52.75 -2.82 18.09
N ILE A 568 -54.00 -3.07 17.67
CA ILE A 568 -54.74 -4.28 18.06
C ILE A 568 -54.06 -5.54 17.52
N SER A 569 -53.64 -5.56 16.24
CA SER A 569 -52.92 -6.72 15.67
C SER A 569 -51.63 -7.03 16.43
N MET A 570 -50.89 -6.00 16.84
CA MET A 570 -49.65 -6.12 17.60
C MET A 570 -49.90 -6.66 19.02
N LEU A 571 -50.90 -6.13 19.73
CA LEU A 571 -51.28 -6.59 21.07
C LEU A 571 -51.75 -8.05 21.09
N LEU A 572 -52.40 -8.52 20.03
CA LEU A 572 -52.89 -9.91 19.93
C LEU A 572 -51.81 -10.94 19.60
N LYS A 573 -50.78 -10.56 18.85
CA LYS A 573 -49.68 -11.47 18.48
C LYS A 573 -48.75 -11.76 19.65
N GLN A 574 -48.63 -10.83 20.61
CA GLN A 574 -47.67 -10.93 21.69
C GLN A 574 -48.27 -11.48 22.98
N LYS A 575 -47.52 -12.34 23.69
CA LYS A 575 -47.93 -13.00 24.93
C LYS A 575 -47.54 -12.24 26.22
N SER A 576 -46.72 -11.20 26.10
CA SER A 576 -46.12 -10.46 27.22
C SER A 576 -47.10 -9.60 28.00
N ILE A 577 -48.18 -9.13 27.37
CA ILE A 577 -49.28 -8.41 28.05
C ILE A 577 -50.49 -9.34 28.11
N PRO A 578 -50.95 -9.73 29.31
CA PRO A 578 -52.14 -10.54 29.46
C PRO A 578 -53.36 -9.80 28.85
N PRO A 579 -54.22 -10.48 28.09
CA PRO A 579 -55.43 -9.88 27.53
C PRO A 579 -56.33 -9.22 28.58
N GLU A 580 -56.26 -9.65 29.84
CA GLU A 580 -56.98 -9.06 30.97
C GLU A 580 -56.50 -7.65 31.31
N GLU A 581 -55.19 -7.40 31.20
CA GLU A 581 -54.64 -6.06 31.41
C GLU A 581 -55.11 -5.11 30.29
N VAL A 582 -55.10 -5.57 29.04
CA VAL A 582 -55.58 -4.78 27.89
C VAL A 582 -57.07 -4.46 28.01
N VAL A 583 -57.89 -5.44 28.40
CA VAL A 583 -59.34 -5.23 28.61
C VAL A 583 -59.58 -4.20 29.73
N ARG A 584 -58.84 -4.27 30.84
CA ARG A 584 -58.97 -3.35 31.97
C ARG A 584 -58.64 -1.90 31.57
N GLU A 585 -57.58 -1.68 30.79
CA GLU A 585 -57.23 -0.33 30.33
C GLU A 585 -58.25 0.23 29.31
N LEU A 586 -58.95 -0.66 28.57
CA LEU A 586 -59.96 -0.29 27.56
C LEU A 586 -61.42 -0.29 28.08
N GLU A 587 -61.67 -0.62 29.35
CA GLU A 587 -63.03 -0.70 29.93
C GLU A 587 -63.80 0.62 29.82
N ASN A 588 -63.09 1.75 29.90
CA ASN A 588 -63.66 3.09 29.81
C ASN A 588 -64.09 3.48 28.37
N ASP A 589 -63.50 2.85 27.35
CA ASP A 589 -63.76 3.13 25.92
C ASP A 589 -64.39 1.93 25.22
N GLN A 590 -65.73 1.83 25.32
CA GLN A 590 -66.54 0.72 24.78
C GLN A 590 -66.31 0.43 23.29
N GLN A 591 -65.94 1.44 22.50
CA GLN A 591 -65.66 1.29 21.07
C GLN A 591 -64.30 0.62 20.79
N TYR A 592 -63.25 0.98 21.54
CA TYR A 592 -61.93 0.35 21.42
C TYR A 592 -61.95 -1.06 22.01
N LEU A 593 -62.67 -1.24 23.11
CA LEU A 593 -62.92 -2.54 23.71
C LEU A 593 -63.59 -3.51 22.73
N PHE A 594 -64.63 -3.06 22.00
CA PHE A 594 -65.28 -3.87 20.97
C PHE A 594 -64.30 -4.29 19.87
N ARG A 595 -63.52 -3.35 19.32
CA ARG A 595 -62.55 -3.65 18.24
C ARG A 595 -61.47 -4.63 18.69
N TYR A 596 -60.97 -4.47 19.91
CA TYR A 596 -59.96 -5.39 20.48
C TYR A 596 -60.54 -6.78 20.70
N LEU A 597 -61.75 -6.89 21.29
CA LEU A 597 -62.39 -8.18 21.56
C LEU A 597 -62.84 -8.92 20.28
N ASP A 598 -63.34 -8.22 19.25
CA ASP A 598 -63.66 -8.82 17.93
C ASP A 598 -62.40 -9.39 17.26
N ALA A 599 -61.26 -8.69 17.37
CA ALA A 599 -60.00 -9.17 16.85
C ALA A 599 -59.41 -10.30 17.71
N TYR A 600 -59.55 -10.22 19.05
CA TYR A 600 -59.10 -11.26 19.98
C TYR A 600 -59.78 -12.59 19.69
N ASP A 601 -61.11 -12.61 19.57
CA ASP A 601 -61.87 -13.83 19.29
C ASP A 601 -61.52 -14.47 17.93
N LYS A 602 -61.16 -13.67 16.92
CA LYS A 602 -60.64 -14.21 15.64
C LYS A 602 -59.31 -14.96 15.81
N THR A 603 -58.48 -14.54 16.76
CA THR A 603 -57.15 -15.13 16.99
C THR A 603 -57.15 -16.23 18.05
N ASN A 604 -58.04 -16.14 19.05
CA ASN A 604 -58.09 -17.04 20.19
C ASN A 604 -59.55 -17.36 20.56
N THR A 605 -60.00 -18.54 20.14
CA THR A 605 -61.37 -19.04 20.34
C THR A 605 -61.61 -19.64 21.73
N SER A 606 -60.73 -19.39 22.71
CA SER A 606 -60.80 -19.96 24.07
C SER A 606 -62.09 -19.62 24.85
N GLY A 607 -62.93 -18.71 24.36
CA GLY A 607 -64.21 -18.42 25.00
C GLY A 607 -64.20 -17.39 26.10
N LYS A 608 -63.02 -16.95 26.53
CA LYS A 608 -62.83 -16.28 27.81
C LYS A 608 -63.64 -14.99 27.97
N PHE A 609 -63.74 -14.20 26.90
CA PHE A 609 -64.45 -12.92 26.88
C PHE A 609 -65.78 -12.96 26.11
N HIS A 610 -66.28 -14.15 25.74
CA HIS A 610 -67.41 -14.28 24.83
C HIS A 610 -68.72 -13.76 25.44
N ARG A 611 -68.86 -13.86 26.77
CA ARG A 611 -69.98 -13.24 27.50
C ARG A 611 -70.03 -11.72 27.32
N GLN A 612 -68.88 -11.03 27.34
CA GLN A 612 -68.80 -9.58 27.14
C GLN A 612 -68.96 -9.19 25.66
N LEU A 613 -68.61 -10.09 24.74
CA LEU A 613 -68.66 -9.85 23.31
C LEU A 613 -70.08 -9.96 22.71
N VAL A 614 -70.96 -10.81 23.26
CA VAL A 614 -72.37 -10.93 22.82
C VAL A 614 -73.13 -9.59 22.82
N PRO A 615 -73.16 -8.80 23.92
CA PRO A 615 -73.85 -7.52 23.93
C PRO A 615 -73.17 -6.48 23.02
N LEU A 616 -71.85 -6.54 22.87
CA LEU A 616 -71.09 -5.64 21.98
C LEU A 616 -71.37 -5.94 20.50
N TYR A 617 -71.42 -7.21 20.07
CA TYR A 617 -71.85 -7.58 18.72
C TYR A 617 -73.30 -7.18 18.45
N ALA A 618 -74.20 -7.43 19.40
CA ALA A 618 -75.59 -7.03 19.25
C ALA A 618 -75.74 -5.51 19.05
N HIS A 619 -74.85 -4.70 19.65
CA HIS A 619 -74.89 -3.23 19.54
C HIS A 619 -74.14 -2.66 18.34
N TYR A 620 -72.88 -3.07 18.10
CA TYR A 620 -72.01 -2.46 17.09
C TYR A 620 -72.05 -3.18 15.73
N GLU A 621 -72.19 -4.51 15.68
CA GLU A 621 -72.22 -5.29 14.43
C GLU A 621 -73.14 -6.53 14.51
N PRO A 622 -74.47 -6.35 14.37
CA PRO A 622 -75.46 -7.42 14.50
C PRO A 622 -75.27 -8.58 13.52
N GLU A 623 -74.79 -8.31 12.30
CA GLU A 623 -74.62 -9.32 11.24
C GLU A 623 -73.56 -10.39 11.57
N LYS A 624 -72.60 -10.08 12.44
CA LYS A 624 -71.55 -11.02 12.87
C LYS A 624 -71.99 -11.91 14.04
N LEU A 625 -73.15 -11.63 14.64
CA LEU A 625 -73.66 -12.33 15.80
C LEU A 625 -73.98 -13.81 15.50
N LEU A 626 -74.73 -14.13 14.44
CA LEU A 626 -75.03 -15.52 14.07
C LEU A 626 -73.77 -16.37 13.83
N PRO A 627 -72.79 -15.94 12.99
CA PRO A 627 -71.54 -16.66 12.82
C PRO A 627 -70.77 -16.87 14.14
N PHE A 628 -70.76 -15.87 15.03
CA PHE A 628 -70.09 -15.95 16.32
C PHE A 628 -70.79 -16.96 17.27
N LEU A 629 -72.12 -16.90 17.35
CA LEU A 629 -72.92 -17.85 18.12
C LEU A 629 -72.71 -19.28 17.61
N ARG A 630 -72.62 -19.47 16.30
CA ARG A 630 -72.31 -20.75 15.64
C ARG A 630 -70.94 -21.31 16.03
N ARG A 631 -69.95 -20.44 16.13
CA ARG A 631 -68.56 -20.80 16.43
C ARG A 631 -68.33 -21.10 17.91
N SER A 632 -69.02 -20.40 18.82
CA SER A 632 -68.70 -20.48 20.25
C SER A 632 -69.72 -21.27 21.08
N ASN A 633 -69.23 -21.94 22.13
CA ASN A 633 -70.02 -22.56 23.18
C ASN A 633 -69.89 -21.86 24.55
N ASN A 634 -69.10 -20.79 24.63
CA ASN A 634 -68.64 -20.18 25.88
C ASN A 634 -69.41 -18.88 26.21
N TYR A 635 -70.71 -18.87 25.94
CA TYR A 635 -71.64 -17.82 26.32
C TYR A 635 -72.90 -18.44 26.94
N PRO A 636 -73.60 -17.75 27.84
CA PRO A 636 -74.87 -18.23 28.36
C PRO A 636 -75.93 -18.21 27.26
N ILE A 637 -76.33 -19.39 26.77
CA ILE A 637 -77.26 -19.55 25.63
C ILE A 637 -78.59 -18.83 25.88
N GLN A 638 -79.08 -18.85 27.13
CA GLN A 638 -80.31 -18.16 27.53
C GLN A 638 -80.16 -16.63 27.47
N GLU A 639 -79.06 -16.07 27.98
CA GLU A 639 -78.80 -14.61 27.92
C GLU A 639 -78.67 -14.16 26.45
N ALA A 640 -77.98 -14.94 25.61
CA ALA A 640 -77.87 -14.67 24.17
C ALA A 640 -79.22 -14.77 23.45
N TYR A 641 -80.05 -15.76 23.79
CA TYR A 641 -81.40 -15.90 23.25
C TYR A 641 -82.31 -14.74 23.67
N ASP A 642 -82.21 -14.28 24.93
CA ASP A 642 -83.00 -13.14 25.41
C ASP A 642 -82.62 -11.84 24.68
N ILE A 643 -81.33 -11.60 24.43
CA ILE A 643 -80.86 -10.47 23.61
C ILE A 643 -81.37 -10.58 22.16
N CYS A 644 -81.29 -11.76 21.55
CA CYS A 644 -81.75 -12.00 20.17
C CYS A 644 -83.28 -11.89 20.06
N ARG A 645 -84.02 -12.36 21.07
CA ARG A 645 -85.48 -12.28 21.14
C ARG A 645 -85.96 -10.84 21.33
N GLN A 646 -85.30 -10.06 22.20
CA GLN A 646 -85.61 -8.64 22.38
C GLN A 646 -85.39 -7.83 21.10
N ARG A 647 -84.44 -8.25 20.24
CA ARG A 647 -84.10 -7.56 18.98
C ARG A 647 -84.63 -8.23 17.71
N LEU A 648 -85.41 -9.32 17.84
CA LEU A 648 -86.04 -10.08 16.75
C LEU A 648 -85.06 -10.68 15.71
N PHE A 649 -83.95 -11.25 16.16
CA PHE A 649 -82.94 -11.89 15.30
C PHE A 649 -83.29 -13.37 15.00
N TYR A 650 -84.17 -13.60 14.01
CA TYR A 650 -84.73 -14.93 13.71
C TYR A 650 -83.70 -16.02 13.33
N PRO A 651 -82.70 -15.78 12.46
CA PRO A 651 -81.69 -16.79 12.12
C PRO A 651 -80.84 -17.24 13.32
N GLU A 652 -80.47 -16.31 14.20
CA GLU A 652 -79.76 -16.50 15.47
C GLU A 652 -80.60 -17.30 16.45
N MET A 653 -81.89 -16.99 16.52
CA MET A 653 -82.86 -17.74 17.32
C MET A 653 -83.00 -19.18 16.85
N VAL A 654 -83.10 -19.45 15.53
CA VAL A 654 -83.16 -20.81 14.97
C VAL A 654 -81.93 -21.62 15.39
N TYR A 655 -80.74 -21.02 15.29
CA TYR A 655 -79.50 -21.68 15.70
C TYR A 655 -79.45 -21.96 17.21
N LEU A 656 -79.80 -20.98 18.06
CA LEU A 656 -79.80 -21.16 19.51
C LEU A 656 -80.86 -22.19 19.96
N LEU A 657 -82.04 -22.20 19.34
CA LEU A 657 -83.10 -23.17 19.62
C LEU A 657 -82.71 -24.60 19.19
N ALA A 658 -82.05 -24.76 18.04
CA ALA A 658 -81.50 -26.05 17.61
C ALA A 658 -80.47 -26.59 18.63
N LYS A 659 -79.61 -25.71 19.18
CA LYS A 659 -78.62 -26.05 20.21
C LYS A 659 -79.23 -26.37 21.58
N MET A 660 -80.40 -25.79 21.88
CA MET A 660 -81.19 -26.10 23.07
C MET A 660 -81.97 -27.43 22.95
N GLY A 661 -81.91 -28.11 21.79
CA GLY A 661 -82.60 -29.38 21.54
C GLY A 661 -84.04 -29.22 21.05
N SER A 662 -84.51 -27.99 20.84
CA SER A 662 -85.85 -27.68 20.33
C SER A 662 -85.87 -27.70 18.79
N THR A 663 -85.44 -28.81 18.18
CA THR A 663 -85.26 -28.94 16.71
C THR A 663 -86.57 -28.79 15.93
N ARG A 664 -87.70 -29.23 16.49
CA ARG A 664 -89.04 -29.01 15.90
C ARG A 664 -89.46 -27.54 15.88
N GLU A 665 -89.18 -26.78 16.94
CA GLU A 665 -89.46 -25.34 16.98
C GLU A 665 -88.53 -24.58 16.01
N ALA A 666 -87.27 -24.99 15.91
CA ALA A 666 -86.32 -24.45 14.93
C ALA A 666 -86.78 -24.71 13.49
N LEU A 667 -87.21 -25.94 13.16
CA LEU A 667 -87.76 -26.29 11.84
C LEU A 667 -89.05 -25.51 11.53
N THR A 668 -89.89 -25.29 12.54
CA THR A 668 -91.12 -24.49 12.42
C THR A 668 -90.78 -23.02 12.10
N ILE A 669 -89.79 -22.42 12.76
CA ILE A 669 -89.34 -21.06 12.47
C ILE A 669 -88.75 -20.98 11.05
N ILE A 670 -88.01 -22.01 10.59
CA ILE A 670 -87.48 -22.07 9.22
C ILE A 670 -88.61 -22.13 8.19
N LEU A 671 -89.61 -23.00 8.40
CA LEU A 671 -90.69 -23.23 7.44
C LEU A 671 -91.75 -22.12 7.42
N HIS A 672 -92.09 -21.54 8.58
CA HIS A 672 -93.19 -20.58 8.70
C HIS A 672 -92.73 -19.11 8.78
N ASN A 673 -91.64 -18.80 9.49
CA ASN A 673 -91.16 -17.43 9.67
C ASN A 673 -90.14 -17.04 8.58
N LEU A 674 -89.17 -17.92 8.27
CA LEU A 674 -88.15 -17.67 7.25
C LEU A 674 -88.60 -18.10 5.83
N LYS A 675 -89.47 -19.12 5.73
CA LYS A 675 -89.99 -19.70 4.47
C LYS A 675 -88.89 -20.16 3.49
N ASP A 676 -87.75 -20.63 4.00
CA ASP A 676 -86.59 -21.07 3.20
C ASP A 676 -86.46 -22.60 3.16
N VAL A 677 -86.88 -23.20 2.04
CA VAL A 677 -86.88 -24.66 1.84
C VAL A 677 -85.46 -25.22 1.65
N SER A 678 -84.53 -24.44 1.12
CA SER A 678 -83.12 -24.83 0.99
C SER A 678 -82.46 -24.97 2.36
N MET A 679 -82.69 -23.98 3.23
CA MET A 679 -82.18 -24.01 4.60
C MET A 679 -82.76 -25.17 5.41
N ALA A 680 -84.02 -25.55 5.15
CA ALA A 680 -84.63 -26.74 5.76
C ALA A 680 -83.98 -28.05 5.29
N ILE A 681 -83.63 -28.19 4.00
CA ILE A 681 -82.91 -29.36 3.47
C ILE A 681 -81.51 -29.47 4.08
N ASP A 682 -80.77 -28.37 4.18
CA ASP A 682 -79.43 -28.36 4.77
C ASP A 682 -79.47 -28.62 6.28
N PHE A 683 -80.49 -28.11 6.99
CA PHE A 683 -80.73 -28.43 8.41
C PHE A 683 -80.98 -29.92 8.64
N CYS A 684 -81.76 -30.58 7.78
CA CYS A 684 -81.95 -32.03 7.84
C CYS A 684 -80.67 -32.82 7.50
N LYS A 685 -79.84 -32.35 6.55
CA LYS A 685 -78.52 -32.95 6.24
C LYS A 685 -77.54 -32.88 7.41
N GLU A 686 -77.46 -31.73 8.09
CA GLU A 686 -76.50 -31.52 9.19
C GLU A 686 -76.82 -32.35 10.43
N HIS A 687 -78.11 -32.64 10.67
CA HIS A 687 -78.57 -33.37 11.84
C HIS A 687 -78.69 -34.89 11.63
N ASP A 688 -78.56 -35.38 10.39
CA ASP A 688 -78.61 -36.81 10.01
C ASP A 688 -79.73 -37.61 10.68
N ASP A 689 -80.88 -36.95 10.88
CA ASP A 689 -82.03 -37.50 11.59
C ASP A 689 -83.11 -37.91 10.58
N MET A 690 -83.37 -39.21 10.51
CA MET A 690 -84.37 -39.79 9.62
C MET A 690 -85.79 -39.26 9.87
N ASP A 691 -86.13 -38.86 11.10
CA ASP A 691 -87.44 -38.31 11.44
C ASP A 691 -87.60 -36.87 10.91
N LEU A 692 -86.52 -36.07 10.95
CA LEU A 692 -86.49 -34.73 10.33
C LEU A 692 -86.54 -34.82 8.80
N TRP A 693 -85.86 -35.80 8.22
CA TRP A 693 -85.96 -36.11 6.79
C TRP A 693 -87.37 -36.56 6.42
N GLU A 694 -88.02 -37.37 7.25
CA GLU A 694 -89.39 -37.81 7.01
C GLU A 694 -90.39 -36.67 7.16
N ASP A 695 -90.24 -35.79 8.16
CA ASP A 695 -91.05 -34.57 8.32
C ASP A 695 -90.89 -33.63 7.10
N LEU A 696 -89.67 -33.47 6.58
CA LEU A 696 -89.38 -32.67 5.38
C LEU A 696 -89.90 -33.33 4.08
N ILE A 697 -89.76 -34.65 3.96
CA ILE A 697 -90.24 -35.44 2.81
C ILE A 697 -91.77 -35.40 2.78
N ASN A 698 -92.44 -35.63 3.91
CA ASN A 698 -93.91 -35.60 4.01
C ASN A 698 -94.48 -34.22 3.65
N GLU A 699 -93.85 -33.13 4.09
CA GLU A 699 -94.23 -31.76 3.74
C GLU A 699 -93.93 -31.38 2.27
N SER A 700 -93.10 -32.18 1.57
CA SER A 700 -92.66 -31.92 0.19
C SER A 700 -93.25 -32.87 -0.87
N VAL A 701 -93.87 -34.00 -0.49
CA VAL A 701 -94.51 -34.96 -1.43
C VAL A 701 -95.50 -34.29 -2.40
N ASN A 702 -96.26 -33.30 -1.92
CA ASN A 702 -97.26 -32.60 -2.71
C ASN A 702 -96.73 -31.34 -3.44
N LYS A 703 -95.41 -31.11 -3.43
CA LYS A 703 -94.77 -29.90 -4.00
C LYS A 703 -93.72 -30.30 -5.06
N PRO A 704 -94.10 -30.43 -6.35
CA PRO A 704 -93.23 -30.98 -7.40
C PRO A 704 -91.91 -30.21 -7.60
N HIS A 705 -91.90 -28.89 -7.41
CA HIS A 705 -90.70 -28.06 -7.51
C HIS A 705 -89.69 -28.30 -6.37
N VAL A 706 -90.15 -28.78 -5.21
CA VAL A 706 -89.28 -29.11 -4.07
C VAL A 706 -88.63 -30.49 -4.27
N MET A 707 -89.35 -31.42 -4.90
CA MET A 707 -88.88 -32.77 -5.21
C MET A 707 -87.67 -32.78 -6.16
N THR A 708 -87.66 -31.93 -7.20
CA THR A 708 -86.52 -31.81 -8.12
C THR A 708 -85.25 -31.31 -7.40
N LYS A 709 -85.38 -30.34 -6.48
CA LYS A 709 -84.25 -29.84 -5.68
C LYS A 709 -83.72 -30.89 -4.70
N LEU A 710 -84.59 -31.71 -4.11
CA LEU A 710 -84.21 -32.85 -3.29
C LEU A 710 -83.39 -33.88 -4.09
N LEU A 711 -83.83 -34.24 -5.30
CA LEU A 711 -83.13 -35.22 -6.15
C LEU A 711 -81.75 -34.76 -6.64
N ASP A 712 -81.57 -33.47 -6.90
CA ASP A 712 -80.27 -32.91 -7.31
C ASP A 712 -79.24 -32.85 -6.15
N SER A 713 -79.70 -32.86 -4.90
CA SER A 713 -78.88 -32.49 -3.73
C SER A 713 -78.52 -33.67 -2.81
N VAL A 714 -78.95 -34.90 -3.14
CA VAL A 714 -78.92 -36.09 -2.26
C VAL A 714 -77.83 -37.11 -2.63
N ALA A 715 -77.07 -36.89 -3.71
CA ALA A 715 -76.00 -37.79 -4.13
C ALA A 715 -74.98 -38.05 -2.99
N GLY A 716 -75.07 -39.23 -2.36
CA GLY A 716 -74.17 -39.68 -1.29
C GLY A 716 -74.77 -39.76 0.14
N PHE A 717 -75.96 -39.20 0.42
CA PHE A 717 -76.51 -39.14 1.80
C PHE A 717 -77.72 -40.05 2.06
N ILE A 718 -78.50 -40.36 1.02
CA ILE A 718 -79.65 -41.26 1.12
C ILE A 718 -79.54 -42.28 -0.02
N ASN A 719 -79.90 -43.54 0.26
CA ASN A 719 -79.97 -44.56 -0.78
C ASN A 719 -80.92 -44.08 -1.90
N PRO A 720 -80.47 -43.97 -3.16
CA PRO A 720 -81.29 -43.52 -4.29
C PRO A 720 -82.60 -44.31 -4.44
N GLU A 721 -82.60 -45.56 -3.97
CA GLU A 721 -83.76 -46.44 -3.97
C GLU A 721 -84.93 -45.91 -3.10
N LEU A 722 -84.66 -45.24 -1.97
CA LEU A 722 -85.70 -44.73 -1.06
C LEU A 722 -86.49 -43.54 -1.64
N LEU A 723 -85.81 -42.69 -2.41
CA LEU A 723 -86.41 -41.52 -3.06
C LEU A 723 -87.17 -41.91 -4.32
N VAL A 724 -86.62 -42.82 -5.13
CA VAL A 724 -87.26 -43.28 -6.36
C VAL A 724 -88.55 -44.06 -6.08
N ASN A 725 -88.58 -44.84 -4.98
CA ASN A 725 -89.76 -45.63 -4.61
C ASN A 725 -90.96 -44.79 -4.12
N ARG A 726 -90.77 -43.53 -3.70
CA ARG A 726 -91.87 -42.65 -3.25
C ARG A 726 -92.45 -41.76 -4.36
N ILE A 727 -91.93 -41.84 -5.59
CA ILE A 727 -92.47 -41.14 -6.76
C ILE A 727 -93.67 -41.94 -7.30
N GLN A 728 -94.84 -41.31 -7.45
CA GLN A 728 -96.03 -42.02 -7.94
C GLN A 728 -96.00 -42.24 -9.47
N PRO A 729 -96.48 -43.39 -9.97
CA PRO A 729 -96.59 -43.64 -11.42
C PRO A 729 -97.52 -42.62 -12.08
N GLY A 730 -96.99 -41.84 -13.03
CA GLY A 730 -97.72 -40.79 -13.75
C GLY A 730 -97.51 -39.36 -13.25
N GLN A 731 -96.69 -39.15 -12.22
CA GLN A 731 -96.36 -37.81 -11.71
C GLN A 731 -95.35 -37.10 -12.64
N GLU A 732 -95.69 -35.91 -13.15
CA GLU A 732 -94.78 -35.10 -13.97
C GLU A 732 -93.72 -34.40 -13.10
N ILE A 733 -92.46 -34.83 -13.21
CA ILE A 733 -91.30 -34.21 -12.55
C ILE A 733 -90.36 -33.64 -13.60
N VAL A 734 -90.26 -32.32 -13.64
CA VAL A 734 -89.40 -31.59 -14.58
C VAL A 734 -87.92 -31.82 -14.23
N GLY A 735 -87.11 -32.23 -15.20
CA GLY A 735 -85.65 -32.38 -15.04
C GLY A 735 -85.16 -33.74 -14.52
N LEU A 736 -86.04 -34.71 -14.30
CA LEU A 736 -85.72 -36.01 -13.70
C LEU A 736 -84.57 -36.76 -14.40
N LYS A 737 -84.56 -36.78 -15.74
CA LYS A 737 -83.53 -37.45 -16.54
C LYS A 737 -82.13 -36.87 -16.31
N SER A 738 -82.02 -35.54 -16.25
CA SER A 738 -80.73 -34.86 -16.02
C SER A 738 -80.19 -35.10 -14.60
N SER A 739 -81.06 -35.13 -13.60
CA SER A 739 -80.69 -35.37 -12.20
C SER A 739 -80.16 -36.81 -11.98
N ILE A 740 -80.80 -37.81 -12.61
CA ILE A 740 -80.35 -39.20 -12.54
C ILE A 740 -79.00 -39.41 -13.24
N ILE A 741 -78.77 -38.77 -14.40
CA ILE A 741 -77.50 -38.88 -15.14
C ILE A 741 -76.33 -38.29 -14.34
N LYS A 742 -76.53 -37.12 -13.70
CA LYS A 742 -75.51 -36.50 -12.84
C LYS A 742 -75.10 -37.40 -11.68
N MET A 743 -76.07 -38.03 -11.02
CA MET A 743 -75.82 -38.96 -9.92
C MET A 743 -74.92 -40.13 -10.34
N LEU A 744 -75.19 -40.73 -11.51
CA LEU A 744 -74.39 -41.85 -12.04
C LEU A 744 -72.97 -41.42 -12.49
N CYS A 745 -72.82 -40.24 -13.07
CA CYS A 745 -71.52 -39.69 -13.47
C CYS A 745 -70.58 -39.44 -12.27
N GLY A 746 -71.12 -38.96 -11.15
CA GLY A 746 -70.34 -38.73 -9.92
C GLY A 746 -69.67 -40.02 -9.41
N TYR A 747 -70.37 -41.15 -9.52
CA TYR A 747 -69.87 -42.45 -9.11
C TYR A 747 -68.73 -42.96 -10.01
N SER A 748 -68.78 -42.66 -11.32
CA SER A 748 -67.74 -43.06 -12.28
C SER A 748 -66.43 -42.29 -12.10
N LEU A 749 -66.48 -41.02 -11.69
CA LEU A 749 -65.29 -40.18 -11.54
C LEU A 749 -64.41 -40.64 -10.36
N GLN A 750 -65.05 -41.15 -9.31
CA GLN A 750 -64.37 -41.61 -8.10
C GLN A 750 -63.46 -42.82 -8.36
N VAL A 751 -63.80 -43.65 -9.35
CA VAL A 751 -63.01 -44.82 -9.76
C VAL A 751 -61.73 -44.40 -10.51
N ALA A 752 -61.81 -43.40 -11.40
CA ALA A 752 -60.68 -42.96 -12.23
C ALA A 752 -59.52 -42.32 -11.44
N ILE A 753 -59.83 -41.63 -10.33
CA ILE A 753 -58.82 -40.98 -9.48
C ILE A 753 -57.94 -42.01 -8.75
N GLN A 754 -58.50 -43.16 -8.38
CA GLN A 754 -57.74 -44.20 -7.70
C GLN A 754 -56.67 -44.83 -8.59
N GLU A 755 -56.89 -44.88 -9.90
CA GLU A 755 -55.92 -45.46 -10.86
C GLU A 755 -54.70 -44.54 -11.06
N GLY A 756 -54.90 -43.23 -11.18
CA GLY A 756 -53.79 -42.27 -11.43
C GLY A 756 -52.78 -42.15 -10.28
N CYS A 757 -53.21 -42.34 -9.03
CA CYS A 757 -52.31 -42.33 -7.87
C CYS A 757 -51.36 -43.53 -7.81
N HIS A 758 -51.71 -44.64 -8.47
CA HIS A 758 -50.89 -45.85 -8.48
C HIS A 758 -49.61 -45.68 -9.31
N ASP A 759 -49.70 -44.99 -10.44
CA ASP A 759 -48.60 -44.90 -11.42
C ASP A 759 -47.41 -44.06 -10.92
N ILE A 760 -47.68 -42.99 -10.16
CA ILE A 760 -46.64 -42.09 -9.64
C ILE A 760 -45.73 -42.81 -8.63
N LEU A 761 -46.32 -43.65 -7.76
CA LEU A 761 -45.58 -44.35 -6.70
C LEU A 761 -44.54 -45.34 -7.23
N VAL A 762 -44.75 -45.90 -8.42
CA VAL A 762 -43.83 -46.89 -9.01
C VAL A 762 -42.55 -46.21 -9.53
N SER A 763 -42.64 -44.96 -10.00
CA SER A 763 -41.52 -44.22 -10.57
C SER A 763 -40.45 -43.88 -9.52
N ASP A 764 -40.87 -43.33 -8.38
CA ASP A 764 -39.95 -42.85 -7.34
C ASP A 764 -39.11 -43.98 -6.73
N TYR A 765 -39.68 -45.19 -6.65
CA TYR A 765 -39.02 -46.36 -6.08
C TYR A 765 -37.70 -46.72 -6.79
N PHE A 766 -37.65 -46.67 -8.12
CA PHE A 766 -36.47 -47.10 -8.88
C PHE A 766 -35.31 -46.11 -8.80
N SER A 767 -35.59 -44.81 -8.78
CA SER A 767 -34.59 -43.74 -8.67
C SER A 767 -33.83 -43.74 -7.34
N LEU A 768 -34.49 -44.12 -6.25
CA LEU A 768 -33.87 -44.22 -4.93
C LEU A 768 -32.94 -45.44 -4.82
N HIS A 769 -33.30 -46.54 -5.48
CA HIS A 769 -32.54 -47.79 -5.40
C HIS A 769 -31.15 -47.69 -6.05
N GLU A 770 -31.03 -46.98 -7.18
CA GLU A 770 -29.76 -46.86 -7.93
C GLU A 770 -28.66 -46.13 -7.13
N ARG A 771 -29.01 -45.07 -6.40
CA ARG A 771 -28.04 -44.30 -5.58
C ARG A 771 -27.44 -45.13 -4.46
N VAL A 772 -28.23 -46.01 -3.85
CA VAL A 772 -27.79 -46.87 -2.74
C VAL A 772 -26.79 -47.93 -3.23
N VAL A 773 -26.98 -48.47 -4.44
CA VAL A 773 -26.07 -49.47 -5.02
C VAL A 773 -24.70 -48.88 -5.34
N HIS A 774 -24.65 -47.63 -5.81
CA HIS A 774 -23.39 -46.98 -6.17
C HIS A 774 -22.50 -46.65 -4.97
N SER A 775 -23.08 -46.31 -3.81
CA SER A 775 -22.32 -46.00 -2.60
C SER A 775 -21.74 -47.25 -1.93
N GLN A 776 -22.31 -48.43 -2.17
CA GLN A 776 -21.90 -49.69 -1.54
C GLN A 776 -20.77 -50.43 -2.30
N GLN A 777 -20.31 -49.92 -3.46
CA GLN A 777 -19.31 -50.58 -4.32
C GLN A 777 -17.91 -49.92 -4.33
N GLY A 778 -17.62 -48.96 -3.46
CA GLY A 778 -16.29 -48.30 -3.37
C GLY A 778 -15.23 -49.13 -2.62
N ALA A 779 -13.96 -49.02 -3.03
CA ALA A 779 -12.83 -49.70 -2.38
C ALA A 779 -12.30 -48.91 -1.15
N LEU A 780 -11.85 -49.61 -0.10
CA LEU A 780 -11.28 -49.01 1.13
C LEU A 780 -9.83 -49.52 1.38
N THR A 781 -8.95 -48.63 1.84
CA THR A 781 -7.52 -48.91 2.11
C THR A 781 -7.30 -49.28 3.59
N LEU A 782 -6.50 -50.31 3.86
CA LEU A 782 -6.21 -50.83 5.21
C LEU A 782 -4.69 -50.76 5.47
N SER A 783 -4.26 -49.96 6.45
CA SER A 783 -2.84 -49.81 6.82
C SER A 783 -2.43 -50.77 7.95
N THR A 784 -1.12 -51.00 8.11
CA THR A 784 -0.51 -51.95 9.08
C THR A 784 -0.75 -51.60 10.56
N ASP A 785 -1.20 -50.39 10.81
CA ASP A 785 -1.37 -49.73 12.11
C ASP A 785 -2.76 -49.99 12.71
N HIS A 786 -3.64 -50.67 11.97
CA HIS A 786 -4.96 -51.06 12.45
C HIS A 786 -4.88 -52.35 13.29
N THR A 787 -5.45 -52.31 14.50
CA THR A 787 -5.52 -53.43 15.44
C THR A 787 -6.93 -54.00 15.55
N CYS A 788 -7.04 -55.31 15.79
CA CYS A 788 -8.32 -55.96 15.97
C CYS A 788 -9.02 -55.47 17.24
N GLY A 789 -10.29 -55.07 17.12
CA GLY A 789 -11.09 -54.57 18.24
C GLY A 789 -11.27 -55.55 19.42
N VAL A 790 -11.11 -56.87 19.19
CA VAL A 790 -11.28 -57.92 20.22
C VAL A 790 -9.93 -58.34 20.81
N CYS A 791 -8.99 -58.85 20.01
CA CYS A 791 -7.73 -59.39 20.53
C CYS A 791 -6.63 -58.34 20.70
N ARG A 792 -6.84 -57.11 20.20
CA ARG A 792 -5.90 -55.97 20.22
C ARG A 792 -4.54 -56.22 19.56
N ARG A 793 -4.40 -57.27 18.74
CA ARG A 793 -3.21 -57.51 17.90
C ARG A 793 -3.37 -56.85 16.54
N ASP A 794 -2.26 -56.57 15.86
CA ASP A 794 -2.25 -56.02 14.51
C ASP A 794 -3.06 -56.91 13.55
N LEU A 795 -3.85 -56.27 12.69
CA LEU A 795 -4.68 -56.99 11.73
C LEU A 795 -3.86 -57.69 10.66
N ILE A 796 -2.66 -57.15 10.38
CA ILE A 796 -1.71 -57.68 9.40
C ILE A 796 -0.46 -58.14 10.15
N VAL A 797 -0.35 -59.44 10.41
CA VAL A 797 0.85 -60.04 11.03
C VAL A 797 1.83 -60.40 9.92
N LYS A 798 3.13 -60.11 10.08
CA LYS A 798 4.13 -60.30 9.02
C LYS A 798 4.52 -61.76 8.73
N ASP A 799 4.03 -62.72 9.51
CA ASP A 799 4.52 -64.10 9.50
C ASP A 799 3.91 -65.00 8.41
N SER A 800 4.70 -65.97 7.95
CA SER A 800 4.79 -66.34 6.53
C SER A 800 3.77 -67.35 5.99
N ASN A 801 2.71 -67.75 6.71
CA ASN A 801 1.86 -68.86 6.22
C ASN A 801 0.39 -68.92 6.68
N SER A 802 -0.22 -67.82 7.15
CA SER A 802 -1.66 -67.81 7.48
C SER A 802 -2.44 -66.70 6.73
N ARG A 803 -3.47 -67.08 5.97
CA ARG A 803 -4.49 -66.14 5.46
C ARG A 803 -5.33 -65.65 6.64
N THR A 804 -5.33 -64.35 6.88
CA THR A 804 -6.16 -63.73 7.92
C THR A 804 -7.37 -63.09 7.26
N ASP A 805 -8.55 -63.67 7.49
CA ASP A 805 -9.82 -63.03 7.13
C ASP A 805 -10.00 -61.76 7.99
N VAL A 806 -10.30 -60.61 7.38
CA VAL A 806 -10.61 -59.38 8.12
C VAL A 806 -12.08 -59.03 7.87
N ILE A 807 -12.81 -58.76 8.95
CA ILE A 807 -14.21 -58.33 8.91
C ILE A 807 -14.26 -56.85 9.28
N MET A 808 -14.87 -56.06 8.41
CA MET A 808 -15.12 -54.64 8.62
C MET A 808 -16.63 -54.40 8.71
N PHE A 809 -17.03 -53.59 9.69
CA PHE A 809 -18.40 -53.06 9.78
C PHE A 809 -18.48 -51.67 9.14
N ASN A 810 -19.68 -51.25 8.74
CA ASN A 810 -19.91 -49.94 8.09
C ASN A 810 -19.48 -48.73 8.96
N CYS A 811 -19.34 -48.92 10.28
CA CYS A 811 -18.75 -47.94 11.20
C CYS A 811 -17.22 -47.86 11.15
N LYS A 812 -16.55 -48.58 10.23
CA LYS A 812 -15.10 -48.66 10.02
C LYS A 812 -14.28 -49.25 11.19
N HIS A 813 -14.90 -50.07 12.03
CA HIS A 813 -14.18 -50.93 12.98
C HIS A 813 -13.79 -52.27 12.34
N PHE A 814 -12.59 -52.75 12.67
CA PHE A 814 -11.96 -53.92 12.04
C PHE A 814 -11.68 -55.04 13.05
N PHE A 815 -11.88 -56.28 12.61
CA PHE A 815 -11.69 -57.48 13.44
C PHE A 815 -11.06 -58.62 12.64
N HIS A 816 -10.22 -59.45 13.26
CA HIS A 816 -9.86 -60.74 12.67
C HIS A 816 -11.10 -61.63 12.62
N GLY A 817 -11.30 -62.34 11.50
CA GLY A 817 -12.48 -63.16 11.27
C GLY A 817 -12.64 -64.33 12.23
N HIS A 818 -11.58 -64.72 12.95
CA HIS A 818 -11.63 -65.74 14.00
C HIS A 818 -11.79 -65.16 15.42
N CYS A 819 -11.59 -63.84 15.61
CA CYS A 819 -11.77 -63.20 16.91
C CYS A 819 -13.23 -62.82 17.20
N LEU A 820 -14.13 -62.95 16.23
CA LEU A 820 -15.56 -62.74 16.39
C LEU A 820 -16.26 -64.10 16.56
N PRO A 821 -17.06 -64.30 17.63
CA PRO A 821 -17.79 -65.55 17.85
C PRO A 821 -18.83 -65.76 16.74
N ASP A 822 -18.72 -66.90 16.04
CA ASP A 822 -19.48 -67.35 14.87
C ASP A 822 -19.74 -66.31 13.76
N LYS A 823 -19.19 -66.60 12.57
CA LYS A 823 -19.21 -65.78 11.35
C LYS A 823 -20.60 -65.30 10.89
N TYR A 824 -21.70 -65.76 11.50
CA TYR A 824 -23.06 -65.51 11.06
C TYR A 824 -23.94 -64.67 12.01
N ASN A 825 -23.61 -64.48 13.31
CA ASN A 825 -24.61 -63.95 14.27
C ASN A 825 -24.22 -62.67 15.06
N ILE A 826 -23.53 -61.72 14.43
CA ILE A 826 -23.20 -60.41 15.04
C ILE A 826 -23.84 -59.27 14.24
N GLU A 827 -24.94 -58.72 14.74
CA GLU A 827 -25.66 -57.59 14.12
C GLU A 827 -25.08 -56.21 14.49
N PHE A 828 -24.25 -56.13 15.54
CA PHE A 828 -23.77 -54.86 16.11
C PHE A 828 -22.25 -54.89 16.36
N CYS A 829 -21.59 -53.73 16.28
CA CYS A 829 -20.16 -53.59 16.61
C CYS A 829 -19.97 -53.50 18.13
N ILE A 830 -19.16 -54.39 18.73
CA ILE A 830 -19.03 -54.54 20.19
C ILE A 830 -17.61 -54.16 20.64
N ARG A 831 -17.43 -53.19 21.56
CA ARG A 831 -16.13 -52.93 22.21
C ARG A 831 -16.26 -52.78 23.74
N GLY A 832 -15.86 -53.86 24.45
CA GLY A 832 -15.44 -53.95 25.86
C GLY A 832 -16.53 -54.22 26.91
N SER A 833 -16.44 -55.15 27.86
CA SER A 833 -15.68 -56.40 28.11
C SER A 833 -16.27 -56.98 29.42
N THR A 834 -16.10 -58.29 29.70
CA THR A 834 -16.35 -58.93 31.02
C THR A 834 -17.78 -58.86 31.62
N LEU A 835 -18.50 -59.97 31.41
CA LEU A 835 -19.39 -60.70 32.33
C LEU A 835 -20.31 -59.93 33.30
N THR A 836 -21.59 -59.87 32.91
CA THR A 836 -22.79 -60.24 33.70
C THR A 836 -22.93 -59.67 35.12
N HIS A 837 -23.66 -58.57 35.29
CA HIS A 837 -25.07 -58.61 35.67
C HIS A 837 -25.74 -57.22 35.63
N LYS A 838 -26.96 -57.24 35.06
CA LYS A 838 -28.11 -56.32 35.23
C LYS A 838 -28.06 -54.87 34.69
N ALA A 839 -28.99 -54.70 33.74
CA ALA A 839 -29.87 -53.56 33.47
C ALA A 839 -29.38 -52.44 32.53
N GLY A 840 -29.87 -52.52 31.27
CA GLY A 840 -30.75 -51.47 30.73
C GLY A 840 -30.15 -50.43 29.78
N PHE A 841 -30.19 -50.75 28.48
CA PHE A 841 -30.33 -49.89 27.28
C PHE A 841 -29.40 -48.67 27.06
N ASP A 842 -28.57 -48.74 26.00
CA ASP A 842 -28.81 -48.02 24.73
C ASP A 842 -27.71 -48.36 23.70
N GLY A 843 -28.10 -48.94 22.57
CA GLY A 843 -27.20 -49.29 21.46
C GLY A 843 -27.87 -49.00 20.11
N ILE A 844 -27.25 -48.12 19.33
CA ILE A 844 -27.75 -47.54 18.08
C ILE A 844 -28.08 -48.63 17.04
N ARG A 845 -29.33 -48.68 16.55
CA ARG A 845 -29.72 -49.45 15.36
C ARG A 845 -29.30 -48.70 14.09
N MET A 846 -28.25 -49.18 13.42
CA MET A 846 -27.94 -48.83 12.03
C MET A 846 -27.82 -50.11 11.20
N GLY A 847 -28.46 -50.15 10.03
CA GLY A 847 -28.60 -51.34 9.18
C GLY A 847 -27.27 -52.03 8.84
N SER A 848 -27.22 -53.34 9.04
CA SER A 848 -26.03 -54.17 8.92
C SER A 848 -25.74 -54.56 7.47
N TRP A 849 -24.60 -54.10 6.93
CA TRP A 849 -23.96 -54.71 5.75
C TRP A 849 -22.56 -55.16 6.16
N ARG A 850 -22.25 -56.45 5.94
CA ARG A 850 -20.91 -57.02 6.17
C ARG A 850 -20.16 -57.10 4.86
N GLN A 851 -18.94 -56.59 4.83
CA GLN A 851 -18.04 -56.79 3.70
C GLN A 851 -16.87 -57.68 4.17
N ILE A 852 -16.77 -58.88 3.59
CA ILE A 852 -15.67 -59.81 3.85
C ILE A 852 -14.54 -59.44 2.88
N VAL A 853 -13.40 -58.99 3.42
CA VAL A 853 -12.22 -58.66 2.62
C VAL A 853 -11.18 -59.76 2.80
N LEU A 854 -10.89 -60.50 1.72
CA LEU A 854 -9.81 -61.49 1.67
C LEU A 854 -8.55 -60.80 1.14
N VAL A 855 -7.52 -60.65 1.99
CA VAL A 855 -6.25 -60.02 1.60
C VAL A 855 -5.28 -61.09 1.10
N SER A 856 -4.85 -60.99 -0.16
CA SER A 856 -3.79 -61.81 -0.78
C SER A 856 -2.56 -60.94 -1.03
N ARG A 857 -1.36 -61.36 -0.58
CA ARG A 857 -0.10 -60.60 -0.77
C ARG A 857 0.35 -60.64 -2.24
N SER A 858 0.34 -59.50 -2.91
CA SER A 858 1.32 -59.15 -3.94
C SER A 858 1.51 -57.63 -3.95
N ASN A 859 2.75 -57.19 -3.71
CA ASN A 859 3.18 -55.80 -3.92
C ASN A 859 3.15 -55.53 -5.43
N ASP A 860 2.06 -54.95 -5.92
CA ASP A 860 1.98 -54.08 -7.11
C ASP A 860 0.56 -53.52 -7.26
N PRO A 861 0.37 -52.30 -7.79
CA PRO A 861 -0.95 -51.69 -7.95
C PRO A 861 -1.69 -52.35 -9.13
N ILE A 862 -2.70 -53.17 -8.84
CA ILE A 862 -3.56 -53.75 -9.88
C ILE A 862 -4.57 -52.69 -10.32
N VAL A 863 -4.30 -52.08 -11.47
CA VAL A 863 -5.32 -51.43 -12.30
C VAL A 863 -5.87 -52.47 -13.27
N GLY A 864 -7.19 -52.68 -13.24
CA GLY A 864 -7.95 -53.20 -14.39
C GLY A 864 -8.49 -54.63 -14.30
N THR A 865 -9.82 -54.69 -14.47
CA THR A 865 -10.57 -55.73 -15.22
C THR A 865 -10.88 -57.10 -14.57
N GLU A 866 -12.19 -57.37 -14.56
CA GLU A 866 -12.86 -58.67 -14.75
C GLU A 866 -12.14 -59.95 -14.29
N ARG A 867 -12.30 -60.34 -13.01
CA ARG A 867 -12.34 -61.76 -12.58
C ARG A 867 -12.56 -61.90 -11.07
N ALA A 868 -13.78 -61.62 -10.60
CA ALA A 868 -14.26 -62.06 -9.28
C ALA A 868 -15.80 -62.04 -9.18
N LYS A 869 -16.52 -62.39 -10.25
CA LYS A 869 -18.00 -62.48 -10.27
C LYS A 869 -18.54 -63.91 -10.15
N THR A 870 -17.72 -64.86 -9.71
CA THR A 870 -18.08 -66.29 -9.69
C THR A 870 -17.77 -66.88 -8.31
N LEU A 871 -18.61 -66.60 -7.30
CA LEU A 871 -18.88 -67.44 -6.10
C LEU A 871 -19.67 -66.66 -5.02
N SER A 872 -20.96 -66.40 -5.25
CA SER A 872 -22.02 -66.37 -4.22
C SER A 872 -23.41 -66.12 -4.86
N ARG A 873 -23.79 -66.99 -5.80
CA ARG A 873 -25.17 -67.14 -6.28
C ARG A 873 -25.77 -68.38 -5.63
N SER A 874 -26.42 -68.19 -4.48
CA SER A 874 -27.48 -69.00 -3.84
C SER A 874 -27.45 -68.57 -2.36
N VAL A 875 -28.42 -67.83 -1.83
CA VAL A 875 -29.80 -68.25 -1.60
C VAL A 875 -30.70 -67.01 -1.55
N CYS A 876 -31.80 -67.08 -2.33
CA CYS A 876 -33.11 -66.40 -2.20
C CYS A 876 -33.12 -64.86 -2.23
N CYS A 877 -33.54 -64.15 -3.30
CA CYS A 877 -34.50 -64.42 -4.37
C CYS A 877 -35.96 -64.64 -3.89
N CYS A 878 -36.65 -63.52 -3.63
CA CYS A 878 -38.07 -63.24 -3.86
C CYS A 878 -38.16 -61.70 -3.87
N ALA A 879 -38.62 -60.95 -4.85
CA ALA A 879 -39.18 -61.12 -6.18
C ALA A 879 -38.89 -59.74 -6.85
N THR A 880 -38.81 -59.48 -8.15
CA THR A 880 -39.46 -60.05 -9.32
C THR A 880 -38.64 -59.50 -10.50
N ALA A 881 -38.17 -60.37 -11.38
CA ALA A 881 -37.58 -59.97 -12.65
C ALA A 881 -38.69 -59.62 -13.67
N ALA A 882 -38.30 -58.80 -14.64
CA ALA A 882 -38.86 -58.72 -16.00
C ALA A 882 -40.21 -58.00 -16.20
N ARG A 883 -40.15 -56.82 -16.83
CA ARG A 883 -40.36 -56.65 -18.29
C ARG A 883 -40.03 -55.20 -18.71
N VAL A 884 -39.01 -55.00 -19.53
CA VAL A 884 -39.08 -54.73 -21.00
C VAL A 884 -39.37 -53.25 -21.26
N ARG A 885 -38.35 -52.43 -21.60
CA ARG A 885 -37.81 -52.16 -22.96
C ARG A 885 -38.83 -51.51 -23.90
N GLU A 886 -38.36 -50.47 -24.61
CA GLU A 886 -38.94 -49.82 -25.81
C GLU A 886 -40.06 -48.81 -25.49
N TYR A 887 -39.88 -47.50 -25.65
CA TYR A 887 -39.71 -46.76 -26.92
C TYR A 887 -38.74 -45.58 -26.69
N SER A 888 -37.51 -45.62 -27.23
CA SER A 888 -37.12 -45.09 -28.55
C SER A 888 -37.30 -43.56 -28.70
N ARG A 889 -36.19 -42.81 -28.70
CA ARG A 889 -35.49 -42.30 -29.92
C ARG A 889 -35.95 -40.90 -30.32
N SER A 890 -35.10 -39.90 -30.10
CA SER A 890 -34.48 -39.12 -31.19
C SER A 890 -33.37 -38.20 -30.67
N LEU A 891 -32.18 -38.45 -31.23
CA LEU A 891 -30.90 -37.71 -31.24
C LEU A 891 -31.05 -36.27 -31.81
N PRO A 892 -29.99 -35.44 -32.03
CA PRO A 892 -28.52 -35.66 -31.85
C PRO A 892 -27.64 -34.46 -31.34
N ARG A 893 -26.42 -34.83 -30.87
CA ARG A 893 -25.04 -34.31 -31.16
C ARG A 893 -24.69 -32.84 -30.82
N ALA A 894 -23.46 -32.46 -30.43
CA ALA A 894 -22.12 -33.02 -30.66
C ALA A 894 -21.12 -32.54 -29.56
N PHE A 895 -20.23 -33.39 -29.03
CA PHE A 895 -18.74 -33.45 -29.26
C PHE A 895 -17.96 -32.18 -28.86
N SER A 896 -16.82 -32.19 -28.15
CA SER A 896 -15.71 -33.16 -28.11
C SER A 896 -14.67 -32.78 -27.01
N ALA A 897 -14.15 -33.81 -26.31
CA ALA A 897 -12.75 -34.16 -25.98
C ALA A 897 -11.68 -33.09 -25.66
N ALA A 898 -10.59 -33.33 -24.92
CA ALA A 898 -10.12 -34.29 -23.91
C ALA A 898 -8.65 -33.93 -23.60
N ALA A 899 -8.14 -34.45 -22.47
CA ALA A 899 -6.77 -34.93 -22.26
C ALA A 899 -5.64 -33.98 -21.75
N SER A 900 -5.32 -34.16 -20.46
CA SER A 900 -4.12 -34.86 -19.93
C SER A 900 -2.67 -34.38 -20.17
N HIS A 901 -1.94 -34.25 -19.04
CA HIS A 901 -0.69 -34.96 -18.63
C HIS A 901 0.67 -34.22 -18.45
N LYS A 902 1.16 -34.30 -17.18
CA LYS A 902 2.50 -34.66 -16.62
C LYS A 902 3.82 -33.92 -16.97
N ALA A 903 4.36 -33.21 -15.96
CA ALA A 903 5.50 -33.56 -15.05
C ALA A 903 6.99 -33.75 -15.53
N ILE A 904 7.91 -33.10 -14.76
CA ILE A 904 9.27 -33.51 -14.27
C ILE A 904 10.57 -32.95 -14.91
N MET A 905 11.31 -32.19 -14.06
CA MET A 905 12.77 -32.04 -13.76
C MET A 905 13.91 -32.02 -14.82
N ALA A 906 14.85 -31.06 -14.66
CA ALA A 906 16.26 -31.21 -14.19
C ALA A 906 17.28 -30.18 -14.82
N ASN A 907 18.27 -29.78 -14.00
CA ASN A 907 19.46 -28.89 -14.18
C ASN A 907 20.53 -29.47 -15.18
N PRO A 908 21.74 -28.90 -15.50
CA PRO A 908 22.51 -27.74 -14.95
C PRO A 908 23.42 -26.89 -15.93
N SER A 909 24.09 -25.87 -15.35
CA SER A 909 25.48 -25.35 -15.60
C SER A 909 25.88 -24.59 -16.89
N VAL A 910 26.52 -23.41 -16.73
CA VAL A 910 27.95 -23.11 -17.06
C VAL A 910 28.33 -21.67 -16.61
N GLN A 911 29.54 -21.53 -16.06
CA GLN A 911 30.21 -20.33 -15.52
C GLN A 911 30.87 -19.47 -16.62
N ILE A 912 31.22 -18.20 -16.33
CA ILE A 912 32.62 -17.68 -16.22
C ILE A 912 32.64 -16.17 -15.92
N MET A 913 33.65 -15.79 -15.12
CA MET A 913 33.98 -14.55 -14.42
C MET A 913 34.50 -13.40 -15.32
N THR A 914 34.33 -12.13 -14.88
CA THR A 914 35.39 -11.19 -14.40
C THR A 914 35.01 -9.71 -14.59
N GLN A 915 34.96 -8.95 -13.49
CA GLN A 915 35.02 -7.47 -13.49
C GLN A 915 36.46 -7.05 -13.23
N GLN A 916 36.98 -6.09 -14.00
CA GLN A 916 38.06 -5.22 -13.55
C GLN A 916 37.72 -3.77 -13.84
N GLY A 917 37.47 -3.04 -12.75
CA GLY A 917 37.27 -1.60 -12.74
C GLY A 917 37.01 -0.95 -11.37
N PRO A 918 37.02 -1.59 -10.18
CA PRO A 918 35.97 -2.58 -9.97
C PRO A 918 34.72 -1.95 -10.57
N ALA A 919 34.40 -2.31 -11.81
CA ALA A 919 33.05 -2.05 -12.31
C ALA A 919 32.15 -2.48 -11.16
N PHE A 920 31.29 -1.61 -10.61
CA PHE A 920 30.32 -1.93 -9.57
C PHE A 920 30.74 -3.16 -8.73
N ASP A 921 31.56 -3.05 -7.67
CA ASP A 921 32.17 -4.24 -7.02
C ASP A 921 31.09 -5.31 -6.78
N SER A 922 31.01 -6.28 -7.70
CA SER A 922 29.97 -7.31 -7.70
C SER A 922 30.13 -8.22 -6.50
N ASN A 923 31.28 -8.11 -5.83
CA ASN A 923 31.66 -8.80 -4.63
C ASN A 923 31.82 -7.84 -3.44
N CYS A 924 31.13 -6.69 -3.44
CA CYS A 924 31.15 -5.76 -2.31
C CYS A 924 30.72 -6.48 -1.01
N MET A 925 31.32 -6.05 0.10
CA MET A 925 30.99 -6.58 1.41
C MET A 925 29.74 -5.88 1.95
N THR A 926 28.57 -6.47 1.71
CA THR A 926 27.33 -5.97 2.30
C THR A 926 27.28 -6.27 3.80
N LEU A 927 26.50 -5.52 4.56
CA LEU A 927 26.29 -5.76 5.99
C LEU A 927 25.70 -7.17 6.24
N THR A 928 24.74 -7.63 5.44
CA THR A 928 24.24 -9.01 5.52
C THR A 928 25.36 -10.03 5.33
N ARG A 929 26.24 -9.85 4.34
CA ARG A 929 27.37 -10.75 4.11
C ARG A 929 28.38 -10.71 5.25
N PHE A 930 28.69 -9.52 5.76
CA PHE A 930 29.59 -9.31 6.88
C PHE A 930 29.09 -10.04 8.13
N VAL A 931 27.81 -9.88 8.48
CA VAL A 931 27.18 -10.55 9.63
C VAL A 931 27.22 -12.07 9.47
N LEU A 932 26.91 -12.60 8.28
CA LEU A 932 27.02 -14.04 8.01
C LEU A 932 28.46 -14.56 8.12
N GLN A 933 29.45 -13.75 7.73
CA GLN A 933 30.86 -14.11 7.86
C GLN A 933 31.33 -14.10 9.32
N GLU A 934 30.89 -13.12 10.11
CA GLU A 934 31.15 -13.09 11.56
C GLU A 934 30.46 -14.26 12.27
N GLN A 935 29.21 -14.59 11.91
CA GLN A 935 28.49 -15.74 12.47
C GLN A 935 29.27 -17.04 12.30
N LYS A 936 29.88 -17.27 11.13
CA LYS A 936 30.68 -18.49 10.86
C LYS A 936 31.86 -18.67 11.81
N LYS A 937 32.35 -17.61 12.45
CA LYS A 937 33.42 -17.70 13.46
C LYS A 937 32.96 -18.34 14.76
N TYR A 938 31.64 -18.37 15.02
CA TYR A 938 31.04 -18.90 16.24
C TYR A 938 30.24 -20.19 15.94
N LYS A 939 30.84 -21.35 16.25
CA LYS A 939 30.26 -22.69 15.94
C LYS A 939 28.87 -22.96 16.52
N HIS A 940 28.48 -22.26 17.59
CA HIS A 940 27.19 -22.42 18.28
C HIS A 940 26.16 -21.34 17.93
N ALA A 941 26.45 -20.46 16.97
CA ALA A 941 25.52 -19.39 16.57
C ALA A 941 24.38 -19.93 15.69
N THR A 942 23.15 -19.84 16.19
CA THR A 942 21.92 -20.35 15.53
C THR A 942 21.49 -19.54 14.31
N GLY A 943 21.89 -18.27 14.22
CA GLY A 943 21.50 -17.34 13.16
C GLY A 943 20.49 -16.27 13.61
N ASP A 944 19.93 -16.39 14.82
CA ASP A 944 18.90 -15.49 15.35
C ASP A 944 19.38 -14.02 15.37
N LEU A 945 20.64 -13.77 15.79
CA LEU A 945 21.22 -12.43 15.77
C LEU A 945 21.38 -11.90 14.34
N SER A 946 21.74 -12.77 13.38
CA SER A 946 21.86 -12.38 11.98
C SER A 946 20.50 -11.98 11.40
N GLN A 947 19.46 -12.73 11.73
CA GLN A 947 18.08 -12.40 11.35
C GLN A 947 17.63 -11.07 11.97
N LEU A 948 17.91 -10.87 13.27
CA LEU A 948 17.60 -9.63 13.98
C LEU A 948 18.28 -8.41 13.32
N LEU A 949 19.56 -8.52 12.96
CA LEU A 949 20.29 -7.46 12.29
C LEU A 949 19.79 -7.18 10.87
N ASN A 950 19.28 -8.19 10.15
CA ASN A 950 18.63 -7.97 8.85
C ASN A 950 17.29 -7.22 9.01
N CYS A 951 16.52 -7.52 10.06
CA CYS A 951 15.30 -6.78 10.38
C CYS A 951 15.60 -5.32 10.76
N ILE A 952 16.64 -5.07 11.57
CA ILE A 952 17.10 -3.72 11.91
C ILE A 952 17.54 -2.96 10.66
N GLN A 953 18.33 -3.58 9.77
CA GLN A 953 18.69 -2.98 8.49
C GLN A 953 17.46 -2.59 7.66
N THR A 954 16.46 -3.46 7.61
CA THR A 954 15.22 -3.21 6.86
C THR A 954 14.45 -2.03 7.45
N ALA A 955 14.33 -1.97 8.78
CA ALA A 955 13.73 -0.82 9.47
C ALA A 955 14.45 0.49 9.12
N ILE A 956 15.78 0.50 9.19
CA ILE A 956 16.60 1.67 8.89
C ILE A 956 16.47 2.10 7.42
N LYS A 957 16.35 1.17 6.46
CA LYS A 957 16.08 1.51 5.04
C LYS A 957 14.73 2.21 4.89
N ALA A 958 13.69 1.69 5.54
CA ALA A 958 12.36 2.28 5.50
C ALA A 958 12.34 3.67 6.13
N ILE A 959 12.95 3.84 7.30
CA ILE A 959 13.07 5.14 7.98
C ILE A 959 13.90 6.12 7.14
N SER A 960 15.05 5.70 6.59
CA SER A 960 15.86 6.54 5.70
C SER A 960 15.07 7.04 4.49
N SER A 961 14.20 6.21 3.91
CA SER A 961 13.32 6.62 2.81
C SER A 961 12.28 7.65 3.26
N ALA A 962 11.70 7.46 4.46
CA ALA A 962 10.74 8.39 5.05
C ALA A 962 11.38 9.74 5.42
N VAL A 963 12.54 9.73 6.07
CA VAL A 963 13.32 10.93 6.46
C VAL A 963 13.67 11.77 5.22
N ARG A 964 14.19 11.15 4.15
CA ARG A 964 14.55 11.86 2.91
C ARG A 964 13.36 12.47 2.17
N LYS A 965 12.14 12.05 2.51
CA LYS A 965 10.89 12.55 1.91
C LYS A 965 10.02 13.29 2.93
N ALA A 966 10.50 13.57 4.14
CA ALA A 966 9.66 14.01 5.25
C ALA A 966 8.88 15.31 4.95
N GLY A 967 9.52 16.29 4.31
CA GLY A 967 8.85 17.52 3.88
C GLY A 967 7.83 17.32 2.75
N ILE A 968 8.09 16.39 1.83
CA ILE A 968 7.21 16.09 0.68
C ILE A 968 6.00 15.26 1.12
N ALA A 969 6.19 14.33 2.05
CA ALA A 969 5.16 13.43 2.56
C ALA A 969 4.36 14.03 3.72
N LYS A 970 4.53 15.33 4.04
CA LYS A 970 3.91 16.01 5.21
C LYS A 970 4.14 15.26 6.54
N LEU A 971 5.28 14.59 6.67
CA LEU A 971 5.71 13.91 7.90
C LEU A 971 6.37 14.87 8.90
N GLN A 972 6.53 16.15 8.52
CA GLN A 972 6.93 17.24 9.40
C GLN A 972 5.71 17.77 10.18
N GLY A 973 5.86 17.99 11.48
CA GLY A 973 4.80 18.47 12.37
C GLY A 973 4.45 17.53 13.53
N ILE A 974 3.66 18.06 14.46
CA ILE A 974 3.28 17.44 15.74
C ILE A 974 2.15 16.42 15.49
N SER A 975 2.25 15.23 16.11
CA SER A 975 1.22 14.17 16.02
C SER A 975 -0.02 14.47 16.88
N GLY A 976 0.13 15.32 17.91
CA GLY A 976 -0.91 15.68 18.88
C GLY A 976 -0.69 15.05 20.26
N ASP A 977 0.17 14.04 20.35
CA ASP A 977 0.50 13.31 21.57
C ASP A 977 1.76 13.86 22.28
N THR A 978 1.82 13.67 23.59
CA THR A 978 3.00 13.99 24.42
C THR A 978 3.53 12.69 25.02
N ASN A 979 4.81 12.38 24.83
CA ASN A 979 5.39 11.15 25.36
C ASN A 979 5.58 11.20 26.89
N VAL A 980 5.93 10.07 27.51
CA VAL A 980 6.23 9.95 28.97
C VAL A 980 7.29 10.91 29.51
N GLN A 981 8.02 11.56 28.60
CA GLN A 981 9.12 12.45 28.93
C GLN A 981 8.73 13.93 28.80
N GLY A 982 7.47 14.20 28.43
CA GLY A 982 6.90 15.55 28.31
C GLY A 982 7.25 16.26 27.01
N GLU A 983 7.75 15.55 26.00
CA GLU A 983 8.10 16.11 24.68
C GLU A 983 6.94 15.88 23.68
N GLN A 984 6.71 16.85 22.80
CA GLN A 984 5.68 16.74 21.76
C GLN A 984 6.13 15.74 20.68
N VAL A 985 5.37 14.67 20.52
CA VAL A 985 5.70 13.59 19.58
C VAL A 985 5.50 14.08 18.15
N LYS A 986 6.53 13.98 17.30
CA LYS A 986 6.41 14.29 15.88
C LYS A 986 5.92 13.07 15.11
N LYS A 987 5.25 13.28 13.98
CA LYS A 987 4.69 12.18 13.18
C LYS A 987 5.75 11.17 12.72
N LEU A 988 6.97 11.63 12.47
CA LEU A 988 8.08 10.78 12.06
C LEU A 988 8.61 9.91 13.20
N ASP A 989 8.46 10.34 14.47
CA ASP A 989 8.81 9.55 15.66
C ASP A 989 7.88 8.34 15.78
N VAL A 990 6.56 8.57 15.64
CA VAL A 990 5.53 7.51 15.65
C VAL A 990 5.80 6.48 14.54
N LEU A 991 6.00 6.95 13.31
CA LEU A 991 6.27 6.07 12.17
C LEU A 991 7.54 5.25 12.37
N SER A 992 8.62 5.87 12.83
CA SER A 992 9.89 5.20 13.04
C SER A 992 9.78 4.14 14.15
N ASN A 993 9.04 4.44 15.21
CA ASN A 993 8.77 3.51 16.29
C ASN A 993 7.97 2.28 15.82
N GLU A 994 6.88 2.49 15.08
CA GLU A 994 6.07 1.40 14.53
C GLU A 994 6.88 0.50 13.59
N ILE A 995 7.70 1.08 12.72
CA ILE A 995 8.58 0.33 11.81
C ILE A 995 9.54 -0.56 12.61
N PHE A 996 10.21 0.00 13.62
CA PHE A 996 11.13 -0.78 14.47
C PHE A 996 10.40 -1.91 15.19
N ILE A 997 9.29 -1.62 15.88
CA ILE A 997 8.53 -2.63 16.62
C ILE A 997 8.11 -3.77 15.68
N ASN A 998 7.52 -3.45 14.53
CA ASN A 998 7.04 -4.45 13.58
C ASN A 998 8.18 -5.31 13.02
N MET A 999 9.30 -4.68 12.61
CA MET A 999 10.45 -5.41 12.08
C MET A 999 11.10 -6.29 13.16
N LEU A 1000 11.25 -5.79 14.39
CA LEU A 1000 11.85 -6.54 15.50
C LEU A 1000 10.96 -7.69 15.97
N LYS A 1001 9.62 -7.51 16.00
CA LYS A 1001 8.65 -8.60 16.25
C LYS A 1001 8.72 -9.69 15.19
N SER A 1002 8.77 -9.30 13.92
CA SER A 1002 8.82 -10.24 12.79
C SER A 1002 10.16 -10.98 12.65
N SER A 1003 11.17 -10.64 13.47
CA SER A 1003 12.47 -11.30 13.44
C SER A 1003 12.47 -12.70 14.05
N TYR A 1004 11.46 -13.04 14.87
CA TYR A 1004 11.42 -14.25 15.70
C TYR A 1004 12.63 -14.42 16.64
N ALA A 1005 13.37 -13.35 16.89
CA ALA A 1005 14.61 -13.36 17.65
C ALA A 1005 14.53 -12.58 18.97
N THR A 1006 13.48 -11.79 19.18
CA THR A 1006 13.33 -10.89 20.34
C THR A 1006 12.30 -11.41 21.35
N CYS A 1007 12.52 -11.13 22.63
CA CYS A 1007 11.55 -11.43 23.71
C CYS A 1007 10.96 -10.18 24.37
N LEU A 1008 11.75 -9.10 24.47
CA LEU A 1008 11.34 -7.81 25.01
C LEU A 1008 11.90 -6.69 24.14
N LEU A 1009 11.09 -5.64 23.96
CA LEU A 1009 11.53 -4.41 23.31
C LEU A 1009 11.35 -3.22 24.26
N VAL A 1010 12.33 -2.33 24.29
CA VAL A 1010 12.28 -1.05 25.02
C VAL A 1010 12.48 0.07 24.02
N SER A 1011 11.49 0.94 23.87
CA SER A 1011 11.54 2.10 22.98
C SER A 1011 11.53 3.39 23.81
N GLU A 1012 12.14 4.47 23.30
CA GLU A 1012 11.94 5.81 23.85
C GLU A 1012 10.46 6.22 23.83
N GLU A 1013 9.73 5.82 22.79
CA GLU A 1013 8.35 6.25 22.50
C GLU A 1013 7.27 5.38 23.17
N ASN A 1014 7.66 4.40 23.99
CA ASN A 1014 6.71 3.52 24.69
C ASN A 1014 6.97 3.50 26.19
N ASP A 1015 5.93 3.83 26.96
CA ASP A 1015 5.94 3.94 28.43
C ASP A 1015 6.33 2.64 29.16
N ASN A 1016 6.01 1.50 28.54
CA ASN A 1016 6.19 0.18 29.11
C ASN A 1016 7.01 -0.70 28.16
N VAL A 1017 7.67 -1.71 28.72
CA VAL A 1017 8.32 -2.76 27.93
C VAL A 1017 7.29 -3.46 27.04
N ILE A 1018 7.63 -3.65 25.77
CA ILE A 1018 6.79 -4.40 24.84
C ILE A 1018 7.21 -5.87 24.93
N GLU A 1019 6.32 -6.69 25.49
CA GLU A 1019 6.48 -8.14 25.51
C GLU A 1019 6.09 -8.75 24.16
N ILE A 1020 6.96 -9.63 23.63
CA ILE A 1020 6.70 -10.32 22.36
C ILE A 1020 5.78 -11.52 22.59
N GLU A 1021 4.86 -11.75 21.65
CA GLU A 1021 3.93 -12.87 21.70
C GLU A 1021 4.66 -14.23 21.68
N THR A 1022 4.15 -15.24 22.39
CA THR A 1022 4.85 -16.51 22.64
C THR A 1022 5.28 -17.24 21.35
N ASP A 1023 4.48 -17.13 20.28
CA ASP A 1023 4.74 -17.73 18.97
C ASP A 1023 5.85 -17.02 18.16
N LYS A 1024 6.21 -15.78 18.55
CA LYS A 1024 7.23 -14.94 17.90
C LYS A 1024 8.46 -14.66 18.76
N ARG A 1025 8.53 -15.26 19.95
CA ARG A 1025 9.62 -15.02 20.89
C ARG A 1025 10.94 -15.65 20.44
N GLY A 1026 12.01 -14.87 20.61
CA GLY A 1026 13.38 -15.35 20.66
C GLY A 1026 14.06 -15.04 22.00
N LYS A 1027 15.38 -14.86 21.99
CA LYS A 1027 16.22 -14.76 23.22
C LYS A 1027 16.87 -13.39 23.45
N TYR A 1028 16.59 -12.42 22.58
CA TYR A 1028 17.21 -11.10 22.64
C TYR A 1028 16.26 -10.04 23.19
N VAL A 1029 16.80 -9.13 23.98
CA VAL A 1029 16.13 -7.89 24.38
C VAL A 1029 16.73 -6.75 23.54
N VAL A 1030 15.88 -5.91 22.96
CA VAL A 1030 16.31 -4.79 22.12
C VAL A 1030 15.84 -3.48 22.73
N SER A 1031 16.79 -2.62 23.11
CA SER A 1031 16.51 -1.24 23.51
C SER A 1031 16.87 -0.32 22.36
N PHE A 1032 15.97 0.56 21.95
CA PHE A 1032 16.20 1.44 20.81
C PHE A 1032 15.57 2.82 20.99
N ASP A 1033 16.23 3.80 20.39
CA ASP A 1033 15.67 5.11 20.08
C ASP A 1033 15.35 5.09 18.58
N PRO A 1034 14.06 5.11 18.20
CA PRO A 1034 13.68 5.02 16.80
C PRO A 1034 14.11 6.25 16.00
N LEU A 1035 14.21 7.44 16.63
CA LEU A 1035 14.53 8.68 15.94
C LEU A 1035 15.20 9.75 16.84
N ASP A 1036 16.50 9.61 17.07
CA ASP A 1036 17.32 10.60 17.78
C ASP A 1036 17.38 11.93 17.03
N GLY A 1037 17.26 13.02 17.78
CA GLY A 1037 17.32 14.37 17.25
C GLY A 1037 16.01 14.82 16.61
N SER A 1038 14.87 14.28 17.02
CA SER A 1038 13.54 14.63 16.49
C SER A 1038 13.28 16.15 16.44
N SER A 1039 13.78 16.91 17.42
CA SER A 1039 13.72 18.39 17.42
C SER A 1039 14.31 19.04 16.16
N ASN A 1040 15.28 18.40 15.51
CA ASN A 1040 16.00 18.85 14.32
C ASN A 1040 15.37 18.42 12.98
N ILE A 1041 14.27 17.65 13.00
CA ILE A 1041 13.59 17.18 11.78
C ILE A 1041 13.15 18.34 10.87
N ASP A 1042 12.58 19.41 11.46
CA ASP A 1042 11.96 20.49 10.70
C ASP A 1042 13.00 21.41 10.05
N CYS A 1043 14.21 21.49 10.61
CA CYS A 1043 15.34 22.26 10.07
C CYS A 1043 16.28 21.42 9.18
N LEU A 1044 15.91 20.17 8.86
CA LEU A 1044 16.65 19.28 7.94
C LEU A 1044 18.09 18.99 8.37
N VAL A 1045 18.37 19.10 9.66
CA VAL A 1045 19.68 18.73 10.22
C VAL A 1045 19.75 17.20 10.37
N SER A 1046 20.96 16.65 10.42
CA SER A 1046 21.19 15.21 10.60
C SER A 1046 20.51 14.69 11.86
N ILE A 1047 19.81 13.57 11.70
CA ILE A 1047 19.12 12.79 12.75
C ILE A 1047 19.54 11.32 12.65
N GLY A 1048 19.07 10.45 13.55
CA GLY A 1048 19.47 9.04 13.52
C GLY A 1048 18.54 8.09 14.24
N SER A 1049 18.87 6.79 14.25
CA SER A 1049 18.24 5.79 15.12
C SER A 1049 19.33 5.07 15.91
N ILE A 1050 19.06 4.69 17.15
CA ILE A 1050 20.04 4.06 18.04
C ILE A 1050 19.49 2.72 18.52
N PHE A 1051 20.32 1.69 18.61
CA PHE A 1051 19.89 0.40 19.15
C PHE A 1051 20.98 -0.32 19.94
N ALA A 1052 20.55 -1.04 20.96
CA ALA A 1052 21.35 -1.93 21.78
C ALA A 1052 20.64 -3.29 21.90
N ILE A 1053 21.42 -4.37 21.79
CA ILE A 1053 20.93 -5.75 21.86
C ILE A 1053 21.62 -6.43 23.04
N THR A 1054 20.84 -6.97 23.96
CA THR A 1054 21.28 -7.83 25.07
C THR A 1054 20.62 -9.19 24.96
N LYS A 1055 21.17 -10.20 25.62
CA LYS A 1055 20.50 -11.50 25.77
C LYS A 1055 19.66 -11.50 27.04
N GLN A 1056 18.54 -12.23 27.02
CA GLN A 1056 17.78 -12.51 28.23
C GLN A 1056 18.69 -13.15 29.30
N ALA A 1057 18.57 -12.75 30.56
CA ALA A 1057 19.49 -13.20 31.61
C ALA A 1057 19.32 -14.70 31.90
N ASN A 1058 18.09 -15.21 31.79
CA ASN A 1058 17.78 -16.62 31.93
C ASN A 1058 16.75 -17.07 30.86
N GLU A 1059 17.23 -17.78 29.84
CA GLU A 1059 16.40 -18.29 28.72
C GLU A 1059 15.36 -19.35 29.17
N SER A 1060 15.46 -19.88 30.39
CA SER A 1060 14.52 -20.89 30.92
C SER A 1060 13.33 -20.30 31.68
N THR A 1061 13.29 -18.98 31.86
CA THR A 1061 12.21 -18.27 32.57
C THR A 1061 11.45 -17.34 31.64
N GLU A 1062 10.18 -17.11 31.95
CA GLU A 1062 9.36 -16.12 31.24
C GLU A 1062 10.05 -14.74 31.25
N PRO A 1063 10.09 -14.03 30.11
CA PRO A 1063 10.68 -12.70 30.01
C PRO A 1063 10.01 -11.73 30.99
N SER A 1064 10.82 -10.94 31.68
CA SER A 1064 10.33 -9.95 32.64
C SER A 1064 11.01 -8.61 32.44
N VAL A 1065 10.44 -7.52 32.97
CA VAL A 1065 11.07 -6.19 32.92
C VAL A 1065 12.51 -6.20 33.46
N ALA A 1066 12.83 -7.09 34.41
CA ALA A 1066 14.19 -7.25 34.94
C ALA A 1066 15.21 -7.68 33.86
N ASP A 1067 14.78 -8.42 32.83
CA ASP A 1067 15.64 -8.80 31.70
C ASP A 1067 16.01 -7.60 30.81
N ALA A 1068 15.23 -6.51 30.86
CA ALA A 1068 15.56 -5.25 30.18
C ALA A 1068 16.48 -4.34 31.01
N LEU A 1069 16.50 -4.49 32.33
CA LEU A 1069 17.28 -3.67 33.26
C LEU A 1069 18.70 -4.22 33.47
N GLN A 1070 19.41 -4.48 32.38
CA GLN A 1070 20.80 -4.98 32.41
C GLN A 1070 21.81 -3.84 32.21
N PRO A 1071 23.00 -3.91 32.85
CA PRO A 1071 24.06 -2.94 32.61
C PRO A 1071 24.59 -3.03 31.17
N GLY A 1072 25.08 -1.91 30.64
CA GLY A 1072 25.54 -1.79 29.25
C GLY A 1072 26.69 -2.75 28.89
N ASN A 1073 27.46 -3.22 29.86
CA ASN A 1073 28.51 -4.23 29.66
C ASN A 1073 27.97 -5.63 29.27
N LYS A 1074 26.64 -5.85 29.30
CA LYS A 1074 25.96 -7.05 28.80
C LYS A 1074 25.52 -6.96 27.33
N ILE A 1075 25.74 -5.83 26.67
CA ILE A 1075 25.44 -5.64 25.25
C ILE A 1075 26.25 -6.62 24.41
N VAL A 1076 25.55 -7.37 23.55
CA VAL A 1076 26.16 -8.30 22.59
C VAL A 1076 26.34 -7.66 21.21
N ALA A 1077 25.52 -6.66 20.88
CA ALA A 1077 25.64 -5.84 19.69
C ALA A 1077 24.95 -4.50 19.91
N ALA A 1078 25.55 -3.43 19.41
CA ALA A 1078 24.93 -2.11 19.41
C ALA A 1078 25.32 -1.36 18.13
N GLY A 1079 24.49 -0.39 17.76
CA GLY A 1079 24.74 0.42 16.58
C GLY A 1079 23.86 1.66 16.56
N TYR A 1080 24.15 2.51 15.59
CA TYR A 1080 23.27 3.61 15.20
C TYR A 1080 23.19 3.71 13.68
N ALA A 1081 22.06 4.22 13.21
CA ALA A 1081 21.90 4.74 11.87
C ALA A 1081 22.01 6.26 11.91
N LEU A 1082 22.83 6.83 11.04
CA LEU A 1082 22.91 8.26 10.80
C LEU A 1082 22.18 8.58 9.49
N TYR A 1083 21.14 9.41 9.56
CA TYR A 1083 20.43 9.97 8.42
C TYR A 1083 20.95 11.39 8.14
N GLY A 1084 22.18 11.47 7.62
CA GLY A 1084 22.84 12.73 7.27
C GLY A 1084 22.81 13.01 5.77
N SER A 1085 23.87 13.65 5.26
CA SER A 1085 24.09 13.80 3.81
C SER A 1085 24.12 12.46 3.07
N ALA A 1086 24.58 11.41 3.75
CA ALA A 1086 24.40 10.02 3.37
C ALA A 1086 23.82 9.24 4.55
N THR A 1087 23.21 8.08 4.26
CA THR A 1087 22.72 7.18 5.29
C THR A 1087 23.83 6.17 5.63
N MET A 1088 24.17 6.02 6.90
CA MET A 1088 25.20 5.08 7.35
C MET A 1088 24.73 4.30 8.58
N ILE A 1089 25.01 3.00 8.62
CA ILE A 1089 24.93 2.19 9.84
C ILE A 1089 26.34 2.04 10.41
N VAL A 1090 26.52 2.42 11.66
CA VAL A 1090 27.74 2.13 12.42
C VAL A 1090 27.39 1.10 13.49
N ILE A 1091 28.07 -0.03 13.49
CA ILE A 1091 27.73 -1.18 14.32
C ILE A 1091 28.96 -1.85 14.93
N SER A 1092 28.80 -2.40 16.13
CA SER A 1092 29.74 -3.34 16.74
C SER A 1092 29.03 -4.60 17.17
N LEU A 1093 29.66 -5.75 16.88
CA LEU A 1093 29.25 -7.09 17.32
C LEU A 1093 30.18 -7.63 18.43
N GLY A 1094 30.86 -6.71 19.15
CA GLY A 1094 31.82 -7.02 20.22
C GLY A 1094 33.29 -7.07 19.80
N ASN A 1095 33.58 -7.02 18.49
CA ASN A 1095 34.95 -7.00 17.94
C ASN A 1095 35.14 -5.81 17.00
N GLY A 1096 35.39 -4.63 17.58
CA GLY A 1096 35.60 -3.40 16.82
C GLY A 1096 34.30 -2.79 16.30
N VAL A 1097 34.42 -1.63 15.65
CA VAL A 1097 33.30 -0.82 15.14
C VAL A 1097 33.41 -0.73 13.63
N HIS A 1098 32.31 -0.94 12.90
CA HIS A 1098 32.31 -0.98 11.44
C HIS A 1098 31.22 -0.06 10.90
N GLY A 1099 31.54 0.71 9.85
CA GLY A 1099 30.64 1.64 9.17
C GLY A 1099 30.24 1.14 7.79
N PHE A 1100 28.94 1.07 7.56
CA PHE A 1100 28.32 0.63 6.32
C PHE A 1100 27.48 1.77 5.73
N MET A 1101 27.80 2.20 4.53
CA MET A 1101 27.08 3.27 3.84
C MET A 1101 25.95 2.66 3.03
N TYR A 1102 24.78 3.29 3.07
CA TYR A 1102 23.63 2.87 2.27
C TYR A 1102 23.81 3.30 0.82
N ASP A 1103 23.71 2.34 -0.11
CA ASP A 1103 23.60 2.61 -1.54
C ASP A 1103 22.12 2.53 -1.96
N PRO A 1104 21.45 3.67 -2.25
CA PRO A 1104 20.05 3.66 -2.66
C PRO A 1104 19.79 2.99 -4.01
N SER A 1105 20.81 2.86 -4.87
CA SER A 1105 20.65 2.27 -6.22
C SER A 1105 20.39 0.77 -6.18
N ILE A 1106 20.97 0.07 -5.20
CA ILE A 1106 20.77 -1.37 -4.98
C ILE A 1106 20.01 -1.72 -3.69
N GLY A 1107 19.81 -0.73 -2.82
CA GLY A 1107 19.07 -0.92 -1.57
C GLY A 1107 19.84 -1.72 -0.51
N GLU A 1108 21.18 -1.65 -0.52
CA GLU A 1108 22.07 -2.40 0.37
C GLU A 1108 23.03 -1.51 1.16
N PHE A 1109 23.46 -1.99 2.33
CA PHE A 1109 24.48 -1.34 3.16
C PHE A 1109 25.86 -1.93 2.86
N VAL A 1110 26.75 -1.12 2.27
CA VAL A 1110 28.08 -1.55 1.83
C VAL A 1110 29.14 -1.10 2.84
N LEU A 1111 30.04 -2.01 3.23
CA LEU A 1111 31.14 -1.70 4.13
C LEU A 1111 32.05 -0.62 3.51
N THR A 1112 32.15 0.52 4.18
CA THR A 1112 33.00 1.65 3.77
C THR A 1112 34.09 1.95 4.79
N ASP A 1113 33.82 1.67 6.06
CA ASP A 1113 34.76 1.89 7.16
C ASP A 1113 34.94 0.62 7.99
N TYR A 1114 35.99 -0.13 7.73
CA TYR A 1114 36.33 -1.32 8.51
C TYR A 1114 37.10 -0.95 9.78
N ASN A 1115 36.65 -1.45 10.94
CA ASN A 1115 37.31 -1.32 12.24
C ASN A 1115 37.68 0.14 12.61
N MET A 1116 36.67 1.02 12.63
CA MET A 1116 36.76 2.41 13.05
C MET A 1116 37.43 2.54 14.42
N ARG A 1117 38.38 3.48 14.51
CA ARG A 1117 39.12 3.84 15.73
C ARG A 1117 39.03 5.33 15.96
N ILE A 1118 38.75 5.72 17.20
CA ILE A 1118 38.75 7.13 17.59
C ILE A 1118 40.19 7.59 17.88
N PRO A 1119 40.58 8.82 17.51
CA PRO A 1119 41.84 9.41 17.95
C PRO A 1119 41.95 9.47 19.48
N GLU A 1120 43.13 9.24 20.05
CA GLU A 1120 43.34 9.27 21.51
C GLU A 1120 43.06 10.65 22.14
N ARG A 1121 43.28 11.73 21.37
CA ARG A 1121 42.95 13.13 21.70
C ARG A 1121 42.49 13.84 20.43
N GLY A 1122 41.43 14.63 20.52
CA GLY A 1122 40.98 15.50 19.45
C GLY A 1122 41.17 16.97 19.74
N ASN A 1123 40.44 17.80 19.01
CA ASN A 1123 40.49 19.25 19.06
C ASN A 1123 39.09 19.89 18.98
N ILE A 1124 38.05 19.11 19.30
CA ILE A 1124 36.65 19.53 19.26
C ILE A 1124 35.99 19.21 20.60
N TYR A 1125 35.20 20.14 21.13
CA TYR A 1125 34.24 19.85 22.18
C TYR A 1125 32.82 20.08 21.66
N SER A 1126 31.90 19.23 22.11
CA SER A 1126 30.50 19.23 21.73
C SER A 1126 29.60 19.24 22.95
N ILE A 1127 29.01 20.40 23.25
CA ILE A 1127 28.13 20.64 24.38
C ILE A 1127 27.14 21.77 24.04
N ASN A 1128 25.93 21.72 24.59
CA ASN A 1128 24.98 22.82 24.46
C ASN A 1128 25.32 23.97 25.43
N GLU A 1129 26.04 24.97 24.92
CA GLU A 1129 26.47 26.16 25.68
C GLU A 1129 25.32 27.05 26.17
N GLY A 1130 24.10 26.88 25.66
CA GLY A 1130 22.91 27.56 26.19
C GLY A 1130 22.64 27.24 27.67
N TYR A 1131 23.15 26.13 28.17
CA TYR A 1131 23.03 25.73 29.58
C TYR A 1131 24.17 26.23 30.48
N ALA A 1132 25.08 27.07 29.98
CA ALA A 1132 26.29 27.51 30.70
C ALA A 1132 26.03 28.10 32.10
N SER A 1133 24.90 28.79 32.29
CA SER A 1133 24.49 29.35 33.59
C SER A 1133 24.08 28.28 34.62
N THR A 1134 23.69 27.09 34.15
CA THR A 1134 23.17 25.98 34.98
C THR A 1134 24.17 24.85 35.18
N TRP A 1135 25.34 24.91 34.54
CA TRP A 1135 26.41 23.93 34.70
C TRP A 1135 27.06 24.02 36.08
N ASP A 1136 27.54 22.87 36.55
CA ASP A 1136 28.47 22.81 37.67
C ASP A 1136 29.78 23.52 37.33
N GLU A 1137 30.47 23.98 38.37
CA GLU A 1137 31.74 24.71 38.25
C GLU A 1137 32.80 23.88 37.52
N SER A 1138 32.82 22.56 37.73
CA SER A 1138 33.73 21.62 37.06
C SER A 1138 33.61 21.66 35.54
N VAL A 1139 32.39 21.55 35.01
CA VAL A 1139 32.12 21.59 33.57
C VAL A 1139 32.45 22.97 33.01
N ARG A 1140 32.06 24.04 33.71
CA ARG A 1140 32.36 25.41 33.29
C ARG A 1140 33.86 25.65 33.17
N ASN A 1141 34.64 25.20 34.15
CA ASN A 1141 36.10 25.33 34.15
C ASN A 1141 36.74 24.53 33.02
N TYR A 1142 36.29 23.28 32.80
CA TYR A 1142 36.79 22.49 31.68
C TYR A 1142 36.53 23.16 30.33
N ILE A 1143 35.31 23.64 30.08
CA ILE A 1143 34.96 24.32 28.82
C ILE A 1143 35.74 25.64 28.68
N GLN A 1144 35.92 26.39 29.76
CA GLN A 1144 36.73 27.61 29.75
C GLN A 1144 38.18 27.31 29.35
N ASP A 1145 38.78 26.27 29.91
CA ASP A 1145 40.14 25.84 29.56
C ASP A 1145 40.26 25.31 28.12
N LYS A 1146 39.16 24.84 27.52
CA LYS A 1146 39.13 24.50 26.08
C LYS A 1146 38.99 25.71 25.17
N LYS A 1147 38.37 26.80 25.64
CA LYS A 1147 38.26 28.07 24.91
C LYS A 1147 39.51 28.93 25.01
N ASP A 1148 40.12 28.96 26.20
CA ASP A 1148 41.32 29.75 26.51
C ASP A 1148 42.37 28.86 27.19
N PRO A 1149 43.00 27.94 26.43
CA PRO A 1149 43.96 27.00 27.00
C PRO A 1149 45.27 27.70 27.37
N ALA A 1150 45.80 27.37 28.56
CA ALA A 1150 47.11 27.86 28.98
C ALA A 1150 48.27 27.46 28.03
N LYS A 1151 48.11 26.36 27.28
CA LYS A 1151 49.04 25.89 26.24
C LYS A 1151 48.28 25.22 25.09
N GLY A 1152 48.64 25.54 23.86
CA GLY A 1152 48.04 24.97 22.65
C GLY A 1152 47.02 25.89 22.00
N LYS A 1153 46.29 25.37 21.00
CA LYS A 1153 45.20 26.12 20.33
C LYS A 1153 43.88 25.81 21.03
N PRO A 1154 42.95 26.79 21.11
CA PRO A 1154 41.57 26.54 21.52
C PRO A 1154 40.93 25.40 20.73
N TYR A 1155 40.06 24.64 21.36
CA TYR A 1155 39.30 23.60 20.69
C TYR A 1155 38.17 24.24 19.87
N GLY A 1156 37.84 23.65 18.73
CA GLY A 1156 36.67 24.03 17.96
C GLY A 1156 35.38 23.59 18.68
N ALA A 1157 34.40 24.48 18.77
CA ALA A 1157 33.06 24.12 19.24
C ALA A 1157 32.24 23.55 18.08
N ARG A 1158 31.61 22.39 18.27
CA ARG A 1158 30.61 21.84 17.34
C ARG A 1158 29.49 21.22 18.14
N TYR A 1159 28.26 21.64 17.92
CA TYR A 1159 27.09 21.03 18.55
C TYR A 1159 25.95 21.02 17.52
N VAL A 1160 25.64 19.85 16.98
CA VAL A 1160 24.59 19.67 15.98
C VAL A 1160 23.22 19.60 16.63
N GLY A 1161 23.14 19.09 17.87
CA GLY A 1161 21.90 18.93 18.61
C GLY A 1161 21.17 17.60 18.35
N SER A 1162 21.78 16.70 17.57
CA SER A 1162 21.44 15.26 17.52
C SER A 1162 22.63 14.48 18.08
N MET A 1163 22.36 13.58 19.03
CA MET A 1163 23.40 12.79 19.67
C MET A 1163 24.14 11.94 18.63
N VAL A 1164 23.41 11.29 17.71
CA VAL A 1164 23.99 10.43 16.67
C VAL A 1164 24.98 11.21 15.80
N ALA A 1165 24.62 12.41 15.36
CA ALA A 1165 25.48 13.22 14.51
C ALA A 1165 26.75 13.71 15.24
N ASP A 1166 26.59 14.16 16.49
CA ASP A 1166 27.72 14.63 17.31
C ASP A 1166 28.67 13.48 17.71
N VAL A 1167 28.11 12.31 18.06
CA VAL A 1167 28.91 11.11 18.39
C VAL A 1167 29.63 10.57 17.14
N HIS A 1168 28.96 10.51 15.99
CA HIS A 1168 29.60 10.04 14.75
C HIS A 1168 30.83 10.89 14.38
N ARG A 1169 30.68 12.22 14.43
CA ARG A 1169 31.80 13.15 14.25
C ARG A 1169 32.89 12.92 15.28
N THR A 1170 32.52 12.71 16.55
CA THR A 1170 33.48 12.44 17.64
C THR A 1170 34.28 11.17 17.39
N ILE A 1171 33.66 10.09 16.89
CA ILE A 1171 34.37 8.85 16.53
C ILE A 1171 35.34 9.09 15.37
N LYS A 1172 34.92 9.83 14.33
CA LYS A 1172 35.73 10.07 13.12
C LYS A 1172 36.89 11.05 13.33
N TYR A 1173 36.63 12.16 14.02
CA TYR A 1173 37.59 13.28 14.14
C TYR A 1173 38.24 13.38 15.52
N GLY A 1174 37.77 12.63 16.51
CA GLY A 1174 38.19 12.75 17.89
C GLY A 1174 37.60 13.99 18.57
N GLY A 1175 37.88 14.13 19.85
CA GLY A 1175 37.36 15.18 20.72
C GLY A 1175 36.39 14.62 21.75
N ILE A 1176 35.52 15.45 22.29
CA ILE A 1176 34.61 15.07 23.37
C ILE A 1176 33.18 15.57 23.13
N PHE A 1177 32.21 14.69 23.40
CA PHE A 1177 30.79 15.01 23.52
C PHE A 1177 30.38 14.97 24.99
N ILE A 1178 29.69 16.02 25.44
CA ILE A 1178 29.31 16.21 26.83
C ILE A 1178 27.83 16.58 26.92
N TYR A 1179 27.09 15.80 27.70
CA TYR A 1179 25.75 16.14 28.15
C TYR A 1179 25.70 16.00 29.68
N PRO A 1180 26.05 17.06 30.43
CA PRO A 1180 26.21 16.97 31.87
C PRO A 1180 24.86 17.01 32.58
N ALA A 1181 24.86 16.77 33.89
CA ALA A 1181 23.73 17.14 34.74
C ALA A 1181 23.59 18.67 34.77
N THR A 1182 22.36 19.16 34.89
CA THR A 1182 22.07 20.60 35.04
C THR A 1182 21.16 20.81 36.24
N ALA A 1183 21.03 22.05 36.70
CA ALA A 1183 20.10 22.40 37.78
C ALA A 1183 18.65 21.94 37.49
N ALA A 1184 18.22 21.99 36.22
CA ALA A 1184 16.89 21.55 35.77
C ALA A 1184 16.80 20.04 35.52
N SER A 1185 17.92 19.36 35.29
CA SER A 1185 17.96 17.92 35.01
C SER A 1185 19.15 17.28 35.75
N LYS A 1186 18.93 17.02 37.05
CA LYS A 1186 19.96 16.54 37.99
C LYS A 1186 20.57 15.19 37.62
N ASN A 1187 19.84 14.37 36.85
CA ASN A 1187 20.30 13.06 36.37
C ASN A 1187 20.66 13.09 34.87
N GLY A 1188 20.94 14.27 34.29
CA GLY A 1188 21.13 14.44 32.84
C GLY A 1188 19.83 14.38 32.04
N LYS A 1189 19.92 14.61 30.72
CA LYS A 1189 18.76 14.55 29.80
C LYS A 1189 18.66 13.21 29.07
N LEU A 1190 19.78 12.67 28.62
CA LEU A 1190 19.85 11.47 27.78
C LEU A 1190 19.53 10.20 28.59
N ARG A 1191 18.96 9.20 27.93
CA ARG A 1191 18.44 7.97 28.54
C ARG A 1191 19.45 6.86 28.47
N LEU A 1192 19.53 6.11 29.56
CA LEU A 1192 20.60 5.17 29.79
C LEU A 1192 20.58 4.00 28.79
N LEU A 1193 19.41 3.36 28.62
CA LEU A 1193 19.30 2.10 27.88
C LEU A 1193 19.47 2.23 26.37
N TYR A 1194 18.87 3.25 25.75
CA TYR A 1194 18.78 3.39 24.30
C TYR A 1194 19.57 4.55 23.70
N GLU A 1195 20.15 5.44 24.51
CA GLU A 1195 21.06 6.50 24.03
C GLU A 1195 22.48 6.31 24.60
N CYS A 1196 22.63 6.35 25.93
CA CYS A 1196 23.94 6.35 26.57
C CYS A 1196 24.70 5.03 26.41
N ASN A 1197 24.07 3.90 26.76
CA ASN A 1197 24.68 2.56 26.70
C ASN A 1197 25.15 2.16 25.29
N PRO A 1198 24.32 2.24 24.22
CA PRO A 1198 24.77 1.90 22.87
C PRO A 1198 25.94 2.77 22.39
N MET A 1199 25.88 4.08 22.64
CA MET A 1199 26.95 5.00 22.23
C MET A 1199 28.24 4.79 23.03
N ALA A 1200 28.14 4.53 24.34
CA ALA A 1200 29.27 4.17 25.18
C ALA A 1200 29.91 2.85 24.73
N TYR A 1201 29.10 1.85 24.37
CA TYR A 1201 29.59 0.56 23.88
C TYR A 1201 30.41 0.72 22.60
N LEU A 1202 29.87 1.46 21.63
CA LEU A 1202 30.57 1.78 20.39
C LEU A 1202 31.85 2.58 20.64
N MET A 1203 31.79 3.58 21.54
CA MET A 1203 32.95 4.41 21.87
C MET A 1203 34.08 3.60 22.47
N THR A 1204 33.78 2.74 23.46
CA THR A 1204 34.77 1.83 24.06
C THR A 1204 35.34 0.85 23.03
N GLN A 1205 34.49 0.28 22.16
CA GLN A 1205 34.92 -0.60 21.08
C GLN A 1205 35.81 0.10 20.04
N ALA A 1206 35.64 1.41 19.85
CA ALA A 1206 36.49 2.24 19.00
C ALA A 1206 37.81 2.69 19.68
N GLY A 1207 38.00 2.42 20.97
CA GLY A 1207 39.19 2.81 21.75
C GLY A 1207 39.03 4.12 22.55
N GLY A 1208 37.82 4.67 22.62
CA GLY A 1208 37.50 5.86 23.42
C GLY A 1208 37.07 5.52 24.86
N LYS A 1209 36.48 6.50 25.53
CA LYS A 1209 35.93 6.36 26.89
C LYS A 1209 34.54 6.99 26.99
N ALA A 1210 33.73 6.49 27.93
CA ALA A 1210 32.40 7.03 28.24
C ALA A 1210 32.07 6.91 29.73
N TYR A 1211 31.85 8.05 30.40
CA TYR A 1211 31.60 8.13 31.85
C TYR A 1211 30.30 8.87 32.16
N ALA A 1212 29.58 8.42 33.19
CA ALA A 1212 28.43 9.12 33.75
C ALA A 1212 28.88 10.26 34.69
N GLY A 1213 30.04 10.12 35.29
CA GLY A 1213 30.60 11.08 36.22
C GLY A 1213 31.92 10.57 36.76
N LYS A 1214 32.32 11.06 37.93
CA LYS A 1214 33.61 10.67 38.53
C LYS A 1214 33.66 9.17 38.80
N ASN A 1215 34.59 8.47 38.13
CA ASN A 1215 34.87 7.05 38.29
C ASN A 1215 33.68 6.09 38.04
N LEU A 1216 32.64 6.52 37.33
CA LEU A 1216 31.52 5.66 36.96
C LEU A 1216 31.41 5.57 35.44
N GLU A 1217 31.81 4.45 34.86
CA GLU A 1217 31.65 4.18 33.44
C GLU A 1217 30.19 3.92 33.10
N ILE A 1218 29.74 4.43 31.95
CA ILE A 1218 28.33 4.30 31.53
C ILE A 1218 27.90 2.83 31.46
N LEU A 1219 28.77 1.96 30.95
CA LEU A 1219 28.47 0.54 30.74
C LEU A 1219 28.31 -0.26 32.05
N ASP A 1220 28.80 0.26 33.17
CA ASP A 1220 28.72 -0.39 34.48
C ASP A 1220 27.53 0.13 35.32
N VAL A 1221 26.81 1.14 34.84
CA VAL A 1221 25.59 1.61 35.50
C VAL A 1221 24.51 0.54 35.40
N VAL A 1222 24.02 0.07 36.56
CA VAL A 1222 22.88 -0.85 36.64
C VAL A 1222 21.58 -0.04 36.55
N PRO A 1223 20.75 -0.23 35.50
CA PRO A 1223 19.51 0.52 35.34
C PRO A 1223 18.48 0.13 36.41
N THR A 1224 17.79 1.12 36.99
CA THR A 1224 16.68 0.91 37.94
C THR A 1224 15.31 1.12 37.29
N SER A 1225 15.28 1.78 36.13
CA SER A 1225 14.08 2.03 35.32
C SER A 1225 14.45 2.03 33.84
N ILE A 1226 13.50 1.63 32.99
CA ILE A 1226 13.70 1.55 31.53
C ILE A 1226 13.91 2.92 30.87
N HIS A 1227 13.39 4.01 31.46
CA HIS A 1227 13.61 5.39 31.00
C HIS A 1227 14.55 6.17 31.93
N GLN A 1228 15.42 5.49 32.70
CA GLN A 1228 16.41 6.16 33.54
C GLN A 1228 17.30 7.08 32.71
N ARG A 1229 17.48 8.33 33.16
CA ARG A 1229 18.40 9.29 32.56
C ARG A 1229 19.79 9.20 33.17
N SER A 1230 20.81 9.58 32.40
CA SER A 1230 22.18 9.67 32.86
C SER A 1230 22.91 10.87 32.23
N PRO A 1231 23.72 11.62 32.98
CA PRO A 1231 24.76 12.46 32.38
C PRO A 1231 25.74 11.61 31.58
N ILE A 1232 26.39 12.19 30.57
CA ILE A 1232 27.38 11.46 29.77
C ILE A 1232 28.53 12.35 29.30
N TYR A 1233 29.75 11.81 29.40
CA TYR A 1233 30.99 12.36 28.90
C TYR A 1233 31.65 11.26 28.05
N LEU A 1234 31.66 11.41 26.72
CA LEU A 1234 32.16 10.38 25.82
C LEU A 1234 33.07 10.96 24.73
N GLY A 1235 34.03 10.18 24.25
CA GLY A 1235 34.91 10.58 23.16
C GLY A 1235 36.33 10.06 23.29
N SER A 1236 37.27 10.85 22.78
CA SER A 1236 38.71 10.60 22.82
C SER A 1236 39.18 10.37 24.25
N LYS A 1237 39.92 9.28 24.46
CA LYS A 1237 40.33 8.81 25.78
C LYS A 1237 40.92 9.92 26.65
N LEU A 1238 41.87 10.68 26.11
CA LEU A 1238 42.59 11.72 26.87
C LEU A 1238 41.74 12.96 27.15
N ASP A 1239 40.80 13.31 26.26
CA ASP A 1239 39.90 14.44 26.47
C ASP A 1239 38.85 14.13 27.55
N VAL A 1240 38.34 12.89 27.55
CA VAL A 1240 37.39 12.41 28.57
C VAL A 1240 38.07 12.28 29.93
N GLU A 1241 39.26 11.67 30.02
CA GLU A 1241 40.02 11.58 31.27
C GLU A 1241 40.31 12.97 31.86
N GLU A 1242 40.66 13.93 30.99
CA GLU A 1242 40.84 15.32 31.39
C GLU A 1242 39.52 15.91 31.91
N ALA A 1243 38.40 15.79 31.20
CA ALA A 1243 37.10 16.29 31.66
C ALA A 1243 36.68 15.70 33.01
N ILE A 1244 36.85 14.39 33.20
CA ILE A 1244 36.52 13.70 34.45
C ILE A 1244 37.41 14.17 35.61
N SER A 1245 38.65 14.59 35.35
CA SER A 1245 39.54 15.12 36.40
C SER A 1245 39.04 16.44 37.02
N TYR A 1246 38.22 17.22 36.29
CA TYR A 1246 37.59 18.45 36.79
C TYR A 1246 36.40 18.15 37.69
N ILE A 1247 35.79 16.96 37.56
CA ILE A 1247 34.63 16.56 38.35
C ILE A 1247 35.13 16.14 39.75
N LYS A 1248 34.59 16.80 40.78
CA LYS A 1248 34.99 16.60 42.18
C LYS A 1248 34.42 15.33 42.79
#